data_AF-A0A412L0Z1-F1
#
_entry.id   AF-A0A412L0Z1-F1
#
_cell.length_a   1.000
_cell.length_b   1.000
_cell.length_c   1.000
_cell.angle_alpha   90.00
_cell.angle_beta   90.00
_cell.angle_gamma   90.00
#
_symmetry.space_group_name_H-M   'P 1'
#
loop_
_entity.id
_entity.type
_entity.pdbx_description
1 polymer ?
#
loop_
_entity_poly.entity_id
_entity_poly.type
_entity_poly.pdbx_seq_one_letter_code
_entity_poly.pdbx_strand_id
1 'polypeptide(L)'
;MTDEERQAQLAPLQNLDAFAPEPEVDSNIGIASYALYPGTYNANEERFVTEVKNQRNTSLCWAFSLASNLETSLLTREQKYYDLSEEQLAYFWANRVNDPLGNTPNDKITRTQSDYHGTGNGRVASFFLSTWSGMTTEEKVPFQSSSVTWPDSLAYDTSAYMEDAIFSQYTVERTKQLLMEYNSVSAMIYMLDNYYYPDTASYSCPQSGLVNHAVTIVGWDDTYSKENFPSASGVKNDGAWIVKNSYGKNWGKNGYFYLSYEDKSITNLVSNTAVTTPAYPNNYFYDGAAAGTVTFPGNTINNGYYVSNIFKATAGNGKDEELGEIVTAVPQDNTDFQIQVYTDLKNTSDPTSGTPAYAESVDYTQPLAGIHTIHLNTPVKIPQGTFYSVVIRIPDGSNKFYVEKTTTSTSWFTATAGIDPDQSFFSTSGKKWYDAGNHQYNCCFSVKAHTKTLDSSTVVTPSVEPTPDAKPTVNPEVQPSVSPNPTPEEKPSVTPAVKPNDTPAPPSSARINTCFRVGNLKYRVTANQVVTCYGTTNSRVTKISIPSTVRYNGVTYRVTSIWANAFKKKSRLTTVSIGHNVSVIGKNAFYKCKKLKKVTIGTGLTQINPGAFRGVKKGCTITIKSLKLKRVSSRIDQSVSRMTVRVPKRKYTAYKKLLRKKSKTVIIKKY
;
A
#
# COMPACT_ATOMS: atom_id res chain seq x y z
N MET A 1 23.63 26.55 -22.81
CA MET A 1 23.32 27.50 -21.75
C MET A 1 24.46 28.51 -21.64
N THR A 2 24.19 29.76 -21.25
CA THR A 2 25.22 30.71 -20.82
C THR A 2 25.78 30.30 -19.45
N ASP A 3 26.89 30.90 -19.03
CA ASP A 3 27.45 30.59 -17.72
C ASP A 3 26.56 31.11 -16.58
N GLU A 4 25.89 32.26 -16.75
CA GLU A 4 24.89 32.71 -15.76
C GLU A 4 23.72 31.73 -15.64
N GLU A 5 23.22 31.20 -16.77
CA GLU A 5 22.17 30.18 -16.78
C GLU A 5 22.63 28.92 -16.05
N ARG A 6 23.88 28.47 -16.25
CA ARG A 6 24.43 27.30 -15.52
C ARG A 6 24.51 27.56 -14.02
N GLN A 7 24.96 28.74 -13.60
CA GLN A 7 25.01 29.09 -12.17
C GLN A 7 23.62 29.15 -11.56
N ALA A 8 22.63 29.69 -12.27
CA ALA A 8 21.24 29.70 -11.82
C ALA A 8 20.66 28.28 -11.61
N GLN A 9 21.10 27.30 -12.41
CA GLN A 9 20.72 25.90 -12.23
C GLN A 9 21.38 25.23 -11.02
N LEU A 10 22.60 25.66 -10.64
CA LEU A 10 23.35 25.12 -9.51
C LEU A 10 22.94 25.74 -8.17
N ALA A 11 22.48 27.00 -8.18
CA ALA A 11 22.15 27.75 -6.97
C ALA A 11 21.20 27.01 -5.98
N PRO A 12 20.14 26.31 -6.41
CA PRO A 12 19.24 25.61 -5.47
C PRO A 12 19.89 24.42 -4.75
N LEU A 13 21.02 23.91 -5.26
CA LEU A 13 21.75 22.78 -4.69
C LEU A 13 22.79 23.23 -3.66
N GLN A 14 23.06 24.54 -3.60
CA GLN A 14 24.00 25.13 -2.67
C GLN A 14 23.30 25.35 -1.32
N ASN A 15 23.91 24.88 -0.24
CA ASN A 15 23.41 25.00 1.15
C ASN A 15 22.21 24.11 1.52
N LEU A 16 22.06 22.95 0.87
CA LEU A 16 21.10 21.93 1.31
C LEU A 16 21.60 21.21 2.59
N ASP A 17 20.79 21.21 3.64
CA ASP A 17 21.13 20.60 4.92
C ASP A 17 21.09 19.07 4.87
N ALA A 18 22.24 18.45 5.12
CA ALA A 18 22.39 17.00 5.10
C ALA A 18 22.03 16.37 6.45
N PHE A 19 21.38 15.20 6.38
CA PHE A 19 21.04 14.39 7.55
C PHE A 19 21.09 12.90 7.22
N ALA A 20 21.11 12.07 8.27
CA ALA A 20 21.06 10.63 8.11
C ALA A 20 19.65 10.19 7.65
N PRO A 21 19.53 9.31 6.64
CA PRO A 21 18.24 8.77 6.25
C PRO A 21 17.68 7.84 7.32
N GLU A 22 16.37 7.63 7.24
CA GLU A 22 15.69 6.68 8.09
C GLU A 22 16.07 5.23 7.74
N PRO A 23 16.07 4.27 8.70
CA PRO A 23 16.41 2.88 8.41
C PRO A 23 15.53 2.29 7.32
N GLU A 24 16.15 1.55 6.40
CA GLU A 24 15.43 0.90 5.30
C GLU A 24 14.49 -0.23 5.79
N VAL A 25 13.39 -0.42 5.07
CA VAL A 25 12.46 -1.54 5.30
C VAL A 25 13.05 -2.88 4.85
N ASP A 26 12.54 -4.01 5.36
CA ASP A 26 12.94 -5.35 4.91
C ASP A 26 12.19 -5.71 3.61
N SER A 27 12.74 -5.24 2.49
CA SER A 27 12.24 -5.55 1.16
C SER A 27 12.73 -6.92 0.69
N ASN A 28 11.81 -7.74 0.17
CA ASN A 28 12.16 -9.00 -0.48
C ASN A 28 12.64 -8.73 -1.92
N ILE A 29 13.84 -8.16 -2.05
CA ILE A 29 14.50 -7.80 -3.31
C ILE A 29 15.04 -9.01 -4.08
N GLY A 30 14.45 -10.19 -3.87
CA GLY A 30 14.80 -11.46 -4.49
C GLY A 30 14.56 -11.55 -6.01
N ILE A 31 14.75 -10.46 -6.77
CA ILE A 31 14.72 -10.27 -8.22
C ILE A 31 13.43 -10.78 -8.89
N ALA A 32 12.46 -9.88 -8.99
CA ALA A 32 11.54 -9.80 -10.13
C ALA A 32 12.38 -9.60 -11.40
N SER A 33 12.02 -10.31 -12.48
CA SER A 33 12.88 -10.38 -13.65
C SER A 33 12.85 -9.08 -14.47
N TYR A 34 14.03 -8.50 -14.74
CA TYR A 34 14.38 -7.50 -15.78
C TYR A 34 13.79 -7.74 -17.19
N ALA A 35 13.12 -8.87 -17.38
CA ALA A 35 12.68 -9.42 -18.64
C ALA A 35 11.23 -9.06 -19.02
N LEU A 36 10.55 -8.24 -18.22
CA LEU A 36 9.12 -7.91 -18.38
C LEU A 36 8.82 -6.41 -18.56
N TYR A 37 9.73 -5.51 -18.20
CA TYR A 37 9.49 -4.07 -18.31
C TYR A 37 10.03 -3.54 -19.64
N PRO A 38 9.39 -2.51 -20.24
CA PRO A 38 9.92 -1.86 -21.42
C PRO A 38 11.29 -1.22 -21.12
N GLY A 39 12.08 -0.98 -22.18
CA GLY A 39 13.37 -0.30 -22.04
C GLY A 39 13.23 1.15 -21.57
N THR A 40 12.08 1.76 -21.82
CA THR A 40 11.74 3.11 -21.40
C THR A 40 10.31 3.15 -20.87
N TYR A 41 10.04 4.07 -19.95
CA TYR A 41 8.70 4.40 -19.46
C TYR A 41 8.72 5.83 -18.94
N ASN A 42 7.69 6.63 -19.24
CA ASN A 42 7.61 8.00 -18.78
C ASN A 42 6.17 8.37 -18.44
N ALA A 43 5.83 8.41 -17.15
CA ALA A 43 4.48 8.76 -16.69
C ALA A 43 4.07 10.19 -17.12
N ASN A 44 5.01 11.09 -17.35
CA ASN A 44 4.71 12.43 -17.86
C ASN A 44 4.24 12.43 -19.31
N GLU A 45 4.85 11.60 -20.17
CA GLU A 45 4.40 11.45 -21.57
C GLU A 45 3.01 10.78 -21.65
N GLU A 46 2.73 9.87 -20.71
CA GLU A 46 1.41 9.24 -20.55
C GLU A 46 0.38 10.18 -19.89
N ARG A 47 0.77 11.40 -19.49
CA ARG A 47 -0.06 12.39 -18.77
C ARG A 47 -0.62 11.86 -17.45
N PHE A 48 0.16 11.05 -16.76
CA PHE A 48 -0.16 10.48 -15.45
C PHE A 48 0.36 11.29 -14.28
N VAL A 49 1.17 12.32 -14.52
CA VAL A 49 1.69 13.22 -13.48
C VAL A 49 1.24 14.65 -13.75
N THR A 50 1.06 15.40 -12.68
CA THR A 50 0.70 16.82 -12.68
C THR A 50 1.90 17.73 -13.00
N GLU A 51 1.66 19.03 -13.10
CA GLU A 51 2.69 20.01 -13.37
C GLU A 51 3.79 20.08 -12.29
N VAL A 52 4.97 20.55 -12.67
CA VAL A 52 6.07 20.82 -11.73
C VAL A 52 5.79 22.10 -10.94
N LYS A 53 5.85 21.99 -9.60
CA LYS A 53 5.71 23.09 -8.65
C LYS A 53 7.07 23.59 -8.15
N ASN A 54 7.07 24.63 -7.30
CA ASN A 54 8.28 25.28 -6.82
C ASN A 54 8.26 25.51 -5.31
N GLN A 55 9.11 24.79 -4.57
CA GLN A 55 9.27 24.88 -3.11
C GLN A 55 10.02 26.14 -2.65
N ARG A 56 10.49 26.97 -3.58
CA ARG A 56 11.31 28.17 -3.29
C ARG A 56 12.54 27.81 -2.47
N ASN A 57 12.85 28.57 -1.44
CA ASN A 57 13.98 28.40 -0.51
C ASN A 57 13.62 27.55 0.72
N THR A 58 12.50 26.83 0.72
CA THR A 58 12.10 25.96 1.83
C THR A 58 12.73 24.58 1.72
N SER A 59 12.71 23.81 2.83
CA SER A 59 13.17 22.42 2.89
C SER A 59 12.00 21.42 2.76
N LEU A 60 10.91 21.81 2.10
CA LEU A 60 9.68 21.03 1.95
C LEU A 60 9.65 20.03 0.80
N CYS A 61 10.79 19.72 0.18
CA CYS A 61 10.89 18.75 -0.92
C CYS A 61 10.14 17.42 -0.66
N TRP A 62 10.12 16.97 0.60
CA TRP A 62 9.40 15.77 1.05
C TRP A 62 7.88 15.88 0.94
N ALA A 63 7.32 17.07 1.17
CA ALA A 63 5.88 17.32 1.04
C ALA A 63 5.51 17.39 -0.45
N PHE A 64 6.31 18.07 -1.27
CA PHE A 64 6.14 18.13 -2.73
C PHE A 64 6.23 16.75 -3.38
N SER A 65 7.19 15.91 -2.97
CA SER A 65 7.34 14.58 -3.55
C SER A 65 6.17 13.65 -3.22
N LEU A 66 5.57 13.80 -2.02
CA LEU A 66 4.36 13.08 -1.62
C LEU A 66 3.09 13.63 -2.27
N ALA A 67 2.92 14.95 -2.35
CA ALA A 67 1.80 15.56 -3.06
C ALA A 67 1.77 15.07 -4.51
N SER A 68 2.92 15.09 -5.19
CA SER A 68 3.09 14.53 -6.53
C SER A 68 2.69 13.04 -6.63
N ASN A 69 2.99 12.22 -5.60
CA ASN A 69 2.51 10.83 -5.55
C ASN A 69 0.98 10.73 -5.46
N LEU A 70 0.37 11.50 -4.55
CA LEU A 70 -1.09 11.47 -4.35
C LEU A 70 -1.82 12.00 -5.58
N GLU A 71 -1.36 13.10 -6.16
CA GLU A 71 -1.89 13.68 -7.40
C GLU A 71 -1.81 12.68 -8.56
N THR A 72 -0.65 12.03 -8.74
CA THR A 72 -0.47 10.95 -9.74
C THR A 72 -1.46 9.82 -9.50
N SER A 73 -1.69 9.46 -8.25
CA SER A 73 -2.65 8.43 -7.89
C SER A 73 -4.08 8.80 -8.26
N LEU A 74 -4.53 10.02 -7.89
CA LEU A 74 -5.87 10.51 -8.19
C LEU A 74 -6.09 10.64 -9.71
N LEU A 75 -5.09 11.12 -10.43
CA LEU A 75 -5.16 11.25 -11.89
C LEU A 75 -5.27 9.89 -12.58
N THR A 76 -4.55 8.88 -12.10
CA THR A 76 -4.52 7.56 -12.75
C THR A 76 -5.62 6.60 -12.28
N ARG A 77 -6.14 6.77 -11.07
CA ARG A 77 -7.17 5.88 -10.48
C ARG A 77 -8.57 6.47 -10.51
N GLU A 78 -8.71 7.77 -10.24
CA GLU A 78 -10.00 8.46 -10.23
C GLU A 78 -10.23 9.35 -11.46
N GLN A 79 -9.20 9.54 -12.30
CA GLN A 79 -9.24 10.45 -13.45
C GLN A 79 -9.55 11.90 -13.04
N LYS A 80 -9.10 12.29 -11.85
CA LYS A 80 -9.26 13.65 -11.33
C LYS A 80 -7.91 14.34 -11.20
N TYR A 81 -7.82 15.54 -11.75
CA TYR A 81 -6.69 16.43 -11.55
C TYR A 81 -6.85 17.18 -10.22
N TYR A 82 -5.78 17.20 -9.43
CA TYR A 82 -5.69 17.98 -8.21
C TYR A 82 -4.36 18.73 -8.18
N ASP A 83 -4.42 19.95 -7.66
CA ASP A 83 -3.26 20.70 -7.20
C ASP A 83 -3.33 20.69 -5.67
N LEU A 84 -2.57 19.78 -5.03
CA LEU A 84 -2.62 19.56 -3.59
C LEU A 84 -1.70 20.52 -2.84
N SER A 85 -2.08 20.88 -1.62
CA SER A 85 -1.34 21.78 -0.76
C SER A 85 -0.23 21.05 0.00
N GLU A 86 1.02 21.31 -0.40
CA GLU A 86 2.19 20.90 0.40
C GLU A 86 2.26 21.66 1.74
N GLU A 87 1.77 22.90 1.74
CA GLU A 87 1.73 23.79 2.89
C GLU A 87 0.91 23.21 4.03
N GLN A 88 -0.30 22.71 3.74
CA GLN A 88 -1.17 22.12 4.75
C GLN A 88 -0.52 20.88 5.38
N LEU A 89 0.10 20.00 4.57
CA LEU A 89 0.82 18.84 5.10
C LEU A 89 1.95 19.29 6.03
N ALA A 90 2.81 20.20 5.57
CA ALA A 90 3.95 20.66 6.36
C ALA A 90 3.51 21.32 7.66
N TYR A 91 2.53 22.21 7.59
CA TYR A 91 2.03 22.96 8.73
C TYR A 91 1.41 22.06 9.79
N PHE A 92 0.44 21.20 9.44
CA PHE A 92 -0.25 20.38 10.45
C PHE A 92 0.54 19.15 10.89
N TRP A 93 1.54 18.72 10.11
CA TRP A 93 2.51 17.75 10.62
C TRP A 93 3.34 18.35 11.76
N ALA A 94 3.80 19.60 11.63
CA ALA A 94 4.57 20.29 12.66
C ALA A 94 3.70 20.81 13.81
N ASN A 95 2.49 21.26 13.50
CA ASN A 95 1.52 21.87 14.43
C ASN A 95 0.30 20.95 14.56
N ARG A 96 0.55 19.73 15.01
CA ARG A 96 -0.50 18.71 15.11
C ARG A 96 -1.61 19.17 16.05
N VAL A 97 -2.85 18.94 15.62
CA VAL A 97 -4.07 19.12 16.42
C VAL A 97 -4.70 17.77 16.72
N ASN A 98 -5.49 17.71 17.80
CA ASN A 98 -6.19 16.48 18.20
C ASN A 98 -7.13 15.98 17.09
N ASP A 99 -7.31 14.66 16.98
CA ASP A 99 -8.21 14.10 15.97
C ASP A 99 -9.69 14.40 16.27
N PRO A 100 -10.56 14.42 15.24
CA PRO A 100 -11.97 14.77 15.39
C PRO A 100 -12.75 13.86 16.36
N LEU A 101 -12.25 12.66 16.64
CA LEU A 101 -12.87 11.70 17.56
C LEU A 101 -12.23 11.71 18.95
N GLY A 102 -11.18 12.50 19.17
CA GLY A 102 -10.55 12.75 20.46
C GLY A 102 -9.64 11.63 20.98
N ASN A 103 -9.10 10.79 20.09
CA ASN A 103 -8.29 9.63 20.46
C ASN A 103 -6.79 9.94 20.69
N THR A 104 -6.29 11.09 20.23
CA THR A 104 -4.87 11.45 20.23
C THR A 104 -4.59 12.85 20.82
N PRO A 105 -5.17 13.22 21.98
CA PRO A 105 -5.09 14.59 22.52
C PRO A 105 -3.69 15.02 22.94
N ASN A 106 -2.79 14.05 23.17
CA ASN A 106 -1.46 14.28 23.71
C ASN A 106 -0.33 14.04 22.69
N ASP A 107 -0.69 13.65 21.46
CA ASP A 107 0.27 13.46 20.37
C ASP A 107 0.85 14.83 19.95
N LYS A 108 2.17 14.95 19.98
CA LYS A 108 2.88 16.20 19.64
C LYS A 108 4.13 15.93 18.83
N ILE A 109 4.38 16.80 17.86
CA ILE A 109 5.64 16.89 17.12
C ILE A 109 6.37 18.14 17.57
N THR A 110 7.67 18.02 17.83
CA THR A 110 8.55 19.15 18.13
C THR A 110 9.71 19.15 17.15
N ARG A 111 9.83 20.22 16.38
CA ARG A 111 10.96 20.39 15.44
C ARG A 111 12.20 20.88 16.19
N THR A 112 13.37 20.33 15.86
CA THR A 112 14.61 20.61 16.62
C THR A 112 15.43 21.77 16.07
N GLN A 113 15.32 22.08 14.77
CA GLN A 113 16.26 23.00 14.08
C GLN A 113 15.59 23.97 13.09
N SER A 114 14.26 23.96 12.96
CA SER A 114 13.53 24.73 11.94
C SER A 114 12.08 24.95 12.36
N ASP A 115 11.44 25.95 11.76
CA ASP A 115 9.99 26.04 11.70
C ASP A 115 9.40 24.90 10.85
N TYR A 116 8.11 24.95 10.53
CA TYR A 116 7.46 23.88 9.77
C TYR A 116 7.98 23.73 8.33
N HIS A 117 8.70 24.72 7.78
CA HIS A 117 9.34 24.65 6.46
C HIS A 117 10.63 23.81 6.43
N GLY A 118 10.98 23.18 7.55
CA GLY A 118 12.17 22.35 7.65
C GLY A 118 12.09 20.95 7.02
N THR A 119 13.21 20.24 7.16
CA THR A 119 13.42 18.85 6.69
C THR A 119 12.31 17.88 7.08
N GLY A 120 12.07 16.87 6.26
CA GLY A 120 11.10 15.82 6.52
C GLY A 120 11.43 14.51 5.82
N ASN A 121 10.58 13.50 6.05
CA ASN A 121 10.74 12.16 5.49
C ASN A 121 9.38 11.63 5.01
N GLY A 122 9.35 11.12 3.77
CA GLY A 122 8.11 10.66 3.14
C GLY A 122 7.44 9.49 3.87
N ARG A 123 8.19 8.63 4.58
CA ARG A 123 7.62 7.54 5.38
C ARG A 123 6.88 8.08 6.59
N VAL A 124 7.50 8.95 7.37
CA VAL A 124 6.89 9.56 8.58
C VAL A 124 5.66 10.38 8.19
N ALA A 125 5.77 11.18 7.13
CA ALA A 125 4.65 11.94 6.59
C ALA A 125 3.52 11.04 6.08
N SER A 126 3.80 9.85 5.54
CA SER A 126 2.75 8.89 5.15
C SER A 126 1.96 8.37 6.35
N PHE A 127 2.58 8.17 7.52
CA PHE A 127 1.84 7.82 8.74
C PHE A 127 0.93 8.96 9.18
N PHE A 128 1.40 10.20 9.11
CA PHE A 128 0.56 11.36 9.37
C PHE A 128 -0.62 11.44 8.39
N LEU A 129 -0.40 11.27 7.09
CA LEU A 129 -1.48 11.26 6.08
C LEU A 129 -2.50 10.13 6.31
N SER A 130 -2.10 9.01 6.93
CA SER A 130 -3.00 7.91 7.29
C SER A 130 -4.00 8.25 8.42
N THR A 131 -3.85 9.43 9.04
CA THR A 131 -4.80 9.98 10.03
C THR A 131 -5.93 10.79 9.39
N TRP A 132 -5.91 10.95 8.06
CA TRP A 132 -6.74 11.89 7.30
C TRP A 132 -6.51 13.37 7.63
N SER A 133 -5.31 13.71 8.08
CA SER A 133 -4.86 15.09 8.17
C SER A 133 -3.93 15.43 7.02
N GLY A 134 -4.06 16.64 6.47
CA GLY A 134 -3.27 17.16 5.35
C GLY A 134 -3.84 16.85 3.96
N MET A 135 -3.14 17.31 2.92
CA MET A 135 -3.45 17.10 1.50
C MET A 135 -4.83 17.59 1.04
N THR A 136 -5.16 18.83 1.37
CA THR A 136 -6.20 19.63 0.74
C THR A 136 -5.71 20.25 -0.56
N THR A 137 -6.46 21.16 -1.17
CA THR A 137 -6.04 21.84 -2.40
C THR A 137 -5.15 23.05 -2.13
N GLU A 138 -4.24 23.35 -3.05
CA GLU A 138 -3.44 24.58 -3.08
C GLU A 138 -4.32 25.84 -3.04
N GLU A 139 -5.52 25.80 -3.63
CA GLU A 139 -6.50 26.89 -3.55
C GLU A 139 -6.94 27.20 -2.10
N LYS A 140 -7.14 26.17 -1.28
CA LYS A 140 -7.61 26.31 0.11
C LYS A 140 -6.48 26.72 1.05
N VAL A 141 -5.31 26.12 0.87
CA VAL A 141 -4.12 26.38 1.69
C VAL A 141 -2.93 26.61 0.77
N PRO A 142 -2.78 27.83 0.22
CA PRO A 142 -1.73 28.15 -0.74
C PRO A 142 -0.34 28.16 -0.12
N PHE A 143 0.63 27.65 -0.87
CA PHE A 143 2.04 27.58 -0.52
C PHE A 143 2.61 28.93 -0.10
N GLN A 144 3.32 28.93 1.04
CA GLN A 144 4.03 30.10 1.54
C GLN A 144 5.51 29.77 1.66
N SER A 145 6.39 30.70 1.25
CA SER A 145 7.84 30.58 1.47
C SER A 145 8.28 31.15 2.82
N SER A 146 7.35 31.70 3.59
CA SER A 146 7.57 32.27 4.92
C SER A 146 6.53 31.73 5.88
N SER A 147 6.93 31.49 7.13
CA SER A 147 6.04 30.97 8.16
C SER A 147 4.75 31.78 8.32
N VAL A 148 3.62 31.08 8.30
CA VAL A 148 2.28 31.58 8.59
C VAL A 148 1.58 30.67 9.60
N THR A 149 0.50 31.16 10.20
CA THR A 149 -0.38 30.38 11.07
C THR A 149 -1.67 30.07 10.34
N TRP A 150 -2.06 28.80 10.30
CA TRP A 150 -3.32 28.35 9.72
C TRP A 150 -4.32 27.97 10.83
N PRO A 151 -5.62 28.21 10.65
CA PRO A 151 -6.63 27.84 11.65
C PRO A 151 -6.76 26.32 11.77
N ASP A 152 -6.89 25.82 13.01
CA ASP A 152 -7.02 24.39 13.35
C ASP A 152 -8.14 23.67 12.59
N SER A 153 -9.20 24.38 12.18
CA SER A 153 -10.29 23.82 11.38
C SER A 153 -9.84 23.24 10.03
N LEU A 154 -8.66 23.65 9.53
CA LEU A 154 -8.10 23.14 8.29
C LEU A 154 -7.32 21.84 8.47
N ALA A 155 -7.03 21.38 9.70
CA ALA A 155 -6.19 20.20 9.90
C ALA A 155 -6.75 18.93 9.27
N TYR A 156 -8.08 18.77 9.33
CA TYR A 156 -8.82 17.63 8.79
C TYR A 156 -9.77 18.03 7.65
N ASP A 157 -9.59 19.24 7.07
CA ASP A 157 -10.21 19.61 5.79
C ASP A 157 -9.40 19.02 4.63
N THR A 158 -9.41 17.70 4.53
CA THR A 158 -8.63 16.93 3.55
C THR A 158 -9.40 16.77 2.25
N SER A 159 -8.70 16.94 1.12
CA SER A 159 -9.27 16.71 -0.22
C SER A 159 -8.79 15.41 -0.85
N ALA A 160 -7.60 14.94 -0.48
CA ALA A 160 -7.00 13.69 -0.92
C ALA A 160 -6.68 12.81 0.29
N TYR A 161 -7.51 11.79 0.53
CA TYR A 161 -7.35 10.85 1.62
C TYR A 161 -6.40 9.74 1.19
N MET A 162 -5.24 9.62 1.86
CA MET A 162 -4.28 8.57 1.55
C MET A 162 -4.86 7.19 1.93
N GLU A 163 -4.89 6.27 0.97
CA GLU A 163 -5.39 4.90 1.13
C GLU A 163 -4.25 3.93 1.49
N ASP A 164 -3.16 3.94 0.73
CA ASP A 164 -1.99 3.08 0.97
C ASP A 164 -0.70 3.89 0.88
N ALA A 165 0.33 3.46 1.60
CA ALA A 165 1.71 3.93 1.43
C ALA A 165 2.67 2.74 1.39
N ILE A 166 3.37 2.56 0.28
CA ILE A 166 4.33 1.49 0.05
C ILE A 166 5.73 2.00 0.33
N PHE A 167 6.49 1.25 1.13
CA PHE A 167 7.89 1.55 1.46
C PHE A 167 8.78 0.49 0.84
N SER A 168 9.95 0.89 0.32
CA SER A 168 10.87 -0.07 -0.29
C SER A 168 12.33 0.37 -0.25
N GLN A 169 13.22 -0.61 -0.11
CA GLN A 169 14.62 -0.46 -0.48
C GLN A 169 14.76 -0.20 -1.98
N TYR A 170 15.81 0.52 -2.34
CA TYR A 170 16.18 0.76 -3.72
C TYR A 170 16.79 -0.48 -4.40
N THR A 171 16.19 -0.88 -5.52
CA THR A 171 16.88 -1.56 -6.63
C THR A 171 16.25 -1.11 -7.93
N VAL A 172 16.96 -1.19 -9.06
CA VAL A 172 16.39 -0.81 -10.36
C VAL A 172 15.11 -1.58 -10.67
N GLU A 173 15.09 -2.89 -10.44
CA GLU A 173 13.91 -3.71 -10.72
C GLU A 173 12.74 -3.40 -9.80
N ARG A 174 13.04 -3.06 -8.54
CA ARG A 174 12.04 -2.72 -7.55
C ARG A 174 11.41 -1.37 -7.86
N THR A 175 12.22 -0.35 -8.17
CA THR A 175 11.70 0.97 -8.55
C THR A 175 10.89 0.88 -9.84
N LYS A 176 11.33 0.12 -10.85
CA LYS A 176 10.51 -0.15 -12.05
C LYS A 176 9.20 -0.86 -11.72
N GLN A 177 9.21 -1.82 -10.79
CA GLN A 177 7.97 -2.45 -10.33
C GLN A 177 7.02 -1.43 -9.72
N LEU A 178 7.52 -0.56 -8.83
CA LEU A 178 6.70 0.47 -8.20
C LEU A 178 6.17 1.48 -9.23
N LEU A 179 7.00 1.92 -10.17
CA LEU A 179 6.55 2.80 -11.26
C LEU A 179 5.47 2.16 -12.14
N MET A 180 5.58 0.88 -12.44
CA MET A 180 4.52 0.18 -13.20
C MET A 180 3.24 -0.05 -12.40
N GLU A 181 3.32 -0.07 -11.05
CA GLU A 181 2.16 -0.28 -10.17
C GLU A 181 1.50 1.05 -9.74
N TYR A 182 2.28 2.12 -9.57
CA TYR A 182 1.86 3.38 -8.94
C TYR A 182 2.15 4.63 -9.79
N ASN A 183 2.84 4.50 -10.92
CA ASN A 183 3.24 5.57 -11.84
C ASN A 183 4.24 6.61 -11.28
N SER A 184 4.36 6.74 -9.95
CA SER A 184 5.32 7.61 -9.28
C SER A 184 5.92 6.97 -8.03
N VAL A 185 7.17 7.35 -7.75
CA VAL A 185 7.93 6.91 -6.56
C VAL A 185 8.67 8.11 -5.99
N SER A 186 8.31 8.54 -4.79
CA SER A 186 9.13 9.47 -4.00
C SER A 186 10.40 8.76 -3.56
N ALA A 187 11.55 9.42 -3.67
CA ALA A 187 12.85 8.91 -3.23
C ALA A 187 13.63 10.02 -2.54
N MET A 188 14.40 9.65 -1.52
CA MET A 188 15.38 10.56 -0.92
C MET A 188 16.74 10.37 -1.61
N ILE A 189 17.45 11.48 -1.82
CA ILE A 189 18.77 11.52 -2.44
C ILE A 189 19.67 12.51 -1.69
N TYR A 190 20.96 12.43 -1.96
CA TYR A 190 21.94 13.41 -1.53
C TYR A 190 22.39 14.23 -2.73
N MET A 191 21.89 15.47 -2.81
CA MET A 191 22.12 16.41 -3.90
C MET A 191 23.26 17.38 -3.55
N LEU A 192 24.32 17.35 -4.36
CA LEU A 192 25.46 18.26 -4.29
C LEU A 192 25.73 18.84 -5.67
N ASP A 193 25.98 20.13 -5.75
CA ASP A 193 26.20 20.86 -7.01
C ASP A 193 27.26 20.23 -7.93
N ASN A 194 28.37 19.75 -7.37
CA ASN A 194 29.47 19.09 -8.09
C ASN A 194 29.07 17.82 -8.86
N TYR A 195 27.89 17.25 -8.61
CA TYR A 195 27.39 16.03 -9.25
C TYR A 195 26.19 16.27 -10.17
N TYR A 196 25.81 17.52 -10.40
CA TYR A 196 24.78 17.92 -11.35
C TYR A 196 25.41 18.50 -12.63
N TYR A 197 24.94 18.06 -13.80
CA TYR A 197 25.31 18.65 -15.08
C TYR A 197 24.13 19.41 -15.70
N PRO A 198 24.15 20.77 -15.70
CA PRO A 198 23.03 21.57 -16.20
C PRO A 198 22.69 21.34 -17.68
N ASP A 199 23.70 21.17 -18.54
CA ASP A 199 23.48 21.10 -20.00
C ASP A 199 22.65 19.87 -20.43
N THR A 200 22.72 18.77 -19.67
CA THR A 200 21.91 17.56 -19.91
C THR A 200 20.82 17.33 -18.86
N ALA A 201 20.73 18.22 -17.86
CA ALA A 201 19.94 18.06 -16.65
C ALA A 201 20.10 16.65 -16.06
N SER A 202 21.33 16.26 -15.73
CA SER A 202 21.63 14.93 -15.22
C SER A 202 22.37 14.97 -13.89
N TYR A 203 22.13 13.97 -13.05
CA TYR A 203 22.64 13.89 -11.69
C TYR A 203 23.06 12.48 -11.31
N SER A 204 24.17 12.36 -10.58
CA SER A 204 24.52 11.10 -9.90
C SER A 204 25.53 11.32 -8.79
N CYS A 205 25.14 11.04 -7.55
CA CYS A 205 25.98 11.07 -6.38
C CYS A 205 26.72 9.74 -6.17
N PRO A 206 28.07 9.72 -6.11
CA PRO A 206 28.84 8.52 -5.82
C PRO A 206 28.91 8.18 -4.31
N GLN A 207 28.29 9.02 -3.46
CA GLN A 207 28.29 8.92 -2.00
C GLN A 207 26.98 8.32 -1.47
N SER A 208 27.02 7.72 -0.28
CA SER A 208 25.88 7.09 0.38
C SER A 208 25.87 7.40 1.88
N GLY A 209 24.72 7.29 2.54
CA GLY A 209 24.59 7.41 4.00
C GLY A 209 24.16 8.78 4.50
N LEU A 210 24.03 9.76 3.61
CA LEU A 210 23.40 11.05 3.86
C LEU A 210 22.31 11.29 2.81
N VAL A 211 21.37 12.16 3.14
CA VAL A 211 20.32 12.69 2.26
C VAL A 211 20.10 14.16 2.60
N ASN A 212 19.64 14.94 1.63
CA ASN A 212 19.27 16.35 1.82
C ASN A 212 18.14 16.81 0.88
N HIS A 213 17.64 15.92 0.02
CA HIS A 213 16.58 16.25 -0.93
C HIS A 213 15.66 15.05 -1.17
N ALA A 214 14.40 15.34 -1.49
CA ALA A 214 13.41 14.36 -1.88
C ALA A 214 12.82 14.71 -3.25
N VAL A 215 12.64 13.70 -4.10
CA VAL A 215 12.23 13.87 -5.50
C VAL A 215 11.21 12.81 -5.89
N THR A 216 10.44 13.04 -6.96
CA THR A 216 9.52 12.03 -7.50
C THR A 216 10.09 11.42 -8.77
N ILE A 217 10.47 10.14 -8.71
CA ILE A 217 10.78 9.35 -9.89
C ILE A 217 9.45 9.05 -10.61
N VAL A 218 9.40 9.33 -11.92
CA VAL A 218 8.18 9.19 -12.74
C VAL A 218 8.41 8.35 -14.00
N GLY A 219 9.63 7.85 -14.19
CA GLY A 219 9.98 7.11 -15.39
C GLY A 219 11.41 6.63 -15.40
N TRP A 220 11.81 6.02 -16.50
CA TRP A 220 13.15 5.55 -16.74
C TRP A 220 13.47 5.43 -18.22
N ASP A 221 14.76 5.46 -18.53
CA ASP A 221 15.32 5.16 -19.84
C ASP A 221 16.59 4.31 -19.68
N ASP A 222 16.52 3.03 -20.09
CA ASP A 222 17.63 2.07 -20.04
C ASP A 222 18.79 2.44 -20.98
N THR A 223 18.57 3.36 -21.92
CA THR A 223 19.52 3.76 -22.96
C THR A 223 20.07 5.17 -22.77
N TYR A 224 19.71 5.85 -21.67
CA TYR A 224 20.23 7.18 -21.38
C TYR A 224 21.75 7.10 -21.18
N SER A 225 22.48 7.76 -22.08
CA SER A 225 23.94 7.66 -22.18
C SER A 225 24.63 8.08 -20.88
N LYS A 226 25.56 7.26 -20.41
CA LYS A 226 26.43 7.60 -19.28
C LYS A 226 27.28 8.85 -19.51
N GLU A 227 27.56 9.20 -20.77
CA GLU A 227 28.37 10.37 -21.14
C GLU A 227 27.64 11.68 -20.85
N ASN A 228 26.35 11.63 -20.55
CA ASN A 228 25.59 12.79 -20.15
C ASN A 228 25.85 13.21 -18.69
N PHE A 229 26.46 12.35 -17.86
CA PHE A 229 26.71 12.64 -16.45
C PHE A 229 28.11 13.25 -16.21
N PRO A 230 28.31 14.05 -15.15
CA PRO A 230 29.64 14.55 -14.79
C PRO A 230 30.65 13.41 -14.58
N SER A 231 31.89 13.63 -15.01
CA SER A 231 32.99 12.67 -14.77
C SER A 231 33.20 12.40 -13.28
N ALA A 232 32.98 13.40 -12.42
CA ALA A 232 33.05 13.30 -10.96
C ALA A 232 32.05 12.29 -10.37
N SER A 233 30.96 11.99 -11.07
CA SER A 233 29.95 11.03 -10.63
C SER A 233 30.38 9.57 -10.80
N GLY A 234 31.35 9.29 -11.69
CA GLY A 234 31.91 7.95 -11.89
C GLY A 234 30.92 6.90 -12.42
N VAL A 235 29.86 7.33 -13.12
CA VAL A 235 28.85 6.45 -13.74
C VAL A 235 29.50 5.57 -14.80
N LYS A 236 29.21 4.26 -14.79
CA LYS A 236 29.88 3.28 -15.67
C LYS A 236 29.00 2.75 -16.80
N ASN A 237 27.69 2.72 -16.59
CA ASN A 237 26.71 2.14 -17.50
C ASN A 237 25.63 3.17 -17.85
N ASP A 238 25.04 2.98 -19.04
CA ASP A 238 23.84 3.72 -19.44
C ASP A 238 22.66 3.33 -18.54
N GLY A 239 21.68 4.22 -18.47
CA GLY A 239 20.46 4.01 -17.72
C GLY A 239 20.20 5.09 -16.68
N ALA A 240 19.03 5.71 -16.77
CA ALA A 240 18.62 6.75 -15.85
C ALA A 240 17.14 6.67 -15.49
N TRP A 241 16.82 7.16 -14.31
CA TRP A 241 15.49 7.55 -13.90
C TRP A 241 15.13 8.90 -14.50
N ILE A 242 13.85 9.09 -14.84
CA ILE A 242 13.27 10.39 -15.17
C ILE A 242 12.61 10.90 -13.89
N VAL A 243 13.04 12.07 -13.44
CA VAL A 243 12.68 12.58 -12.11
C VAL A 243 12.00 13.93 -12.23
N LYS A 244 10.82 14.06 -11.63
CA LYS A 244 10.08 15.30 -11.41
C LYS A 244 10.62 15.95 -10.13
N ASN A 245 11.15 17.16 -10.24
CA ASN A 245 11.67 17.93 -9.10
C ASN A 245 10.67 18.99 -8.63
N SER A 246 11.01 19.73 -7.57
CA SER A 246 10.21 20.77 -6.93
C SER A 246 10.88 22.15 -6.99
N TYR A 247 11.76 22.40 -7.97
CA TYR A 247 12.43 23.70 -8.18
C TYR A 247 11.77 24.57 -9.28
N GLY A 248 10.56 24.21 -9.71
CA GLY A 248 9.82 24.91 -10.75
C GLY A 248 10.26 24.56 -12.18
N LYS A 249 9.44 24.98 -13.15
CA LYS A 249 9.60 24.64 -14.58
C LYS A 249 10.88 25.20 -15.21
N ASN A 250 11.48 26.24 -14.64
CA ASN A 250 12.70 26.86 -15.19
C ASN A 250 14.00 26.11 -14.78
N TRP A 251 13.90 25.14 -13.88
CA TRP A 251 15.05 24.33 -13.45
C TRP A 251 15.12 23.01 -14.24
N GLY A 252 16.31 22.52 -14.52
CA GLY A 252 16.57 21.32 -15.32
C GLY A 252 15.91 21.38 -16.70
N LYS A 253 15.28 20.27 -17.08
CA LYS A 253 14.52 20.14 -18.32
C LYS A 253 13.02 20.29 -18.01
N ASN A 254 12.54 21.52 -17.95
CA ASN A 254 11.14 21.85 -17.60
C ASN A 254 10.72 21.38 -16.20
N GLY A 255 11.64 21.43 -15.23
CA GLY A 255 11.44 20.94 -13.87
C GLY A 255 11.79 19.45 -13.67
N TYR A 256 12.28 18.78 -14.72
CA TYR A 256 12.71 17.39 -14.69
C TYR A 256 14.23 17.24 -14.83
N PHE A 257 14.77 16.12 -14.38
CA PHE A 257 16.16 15.75 -14.61
C PHE A 257 16.32 14.23 -14.71
N TYR A 258 17.49 13.79 -15.17
CA TYR A 258 17.89 12.39 -15.23
C TYR A 258 18.75 12.03 -14.03
N LEU A 259 18.37 10.98 -13.31
CA LEU A 259 19.12 10.46 -12.17
C LEU A 259 19.70 9.09 -12.53
N SER A 260 21.02 8.92 -12.48
CA SER A 260 21.64 7.63 -12.83
C SER A 260 21.09 6.48 -11.98
N TYR A 261 20.94 5.29 -12.58
CA TYR A 261 20.68 4.07 -11.80
C TYR A 261 21.78 3.74 -10.79
N GLU A 262 23.00 4.28 -11.00
CA GLU A 262 24.18 4.05 -10.18
C GLU A 262 24.35 5.05 -9.03
N ASP A 263 23.42 6.02 -8.88
CA ASP A 263 23.44 6.94 -7.74
C ASP A 263 23.35 6.14 -6.42
N LYS A 264 24.33 6.37 -5.53
CA LYS A 264 24.48 5.59 -4.30
C LYS A 264 23.69 6.15 -3.11
N SER A 265 23.09 7.32 -3.28
CA SER A 265 22.34 8.01 -2.23
C SER A 265 20.85 7.66 -2.22
N ILE A 266 20.33 7.06 -3.29
CA ILE A 266 18.91 6.71 -3.41
C ILE A 266 18.48 5.79 -2.27
N THR A 267 17.53 6.25 -1.46
CA THR A 267 17.01 5.53 -0.29
C THR A 267 15.57 5.94 0.02
N ASN A 268 14.92 5.20 0.92
CA ASN A 268 13.58 5.49 1.45
C ASN A 268 12.53 5.73 0.34
N LEU A 269 12.36 4.73 -0.54
CA LEU A 269 11.36 4.83 -1.60
C LEU A 269 9.95 4.78 -1.00
N VAL A 270 9.08 5.68 -1.47
CA VAL A 270 7.66 5.76 -1.07
C VAL A 270 6.77 5.90 -2.29
N SER A 271 5.74 5.06 -2.41
CA SER A 271 4.63 5.25 -3.35
C SER A 271 3.32 5.30 -2.57
N ASN A 272 2.43 6.23 -2.90
CA ASN A 272 1.17 6.41 -2.19
C ASN A 272 -0.01 6.19 -3.13
N THR A 273 -1.13 5.77 -2.56
CA THR A 273 -2.42 5.89 -3.23
C THR A 273 -3.40 6.74 -2.44
N ALA A 274 -4.33 7.37 -3.14
CA ALA A 274 -5.33 8.23 -2.52
C ALA A 274 -6.71 8.08 -3.18
N VAL A 275 -7.73 8.53 -2.45
CA VAL A 275 -9.11 8.71 -2.91
C VAL A 275 -9.62 10.07 -2.48
N THR A 276 -10.61 10.64 -3.18
CA THR A 276 -11.22 11.91 -2.76
C THR A 276 -12.45 11.71 -1.89
N THR A 277 -13.02 10.50 -1.90
CA THR A 277 -14.27 10.19 -1.22
C THR A 277 -14.13 8.81 -0.58
N PRO A 278 -13.62 8.73 0.66
CA PRO A 278 -13.47 7.46 1.36
C PRO A 278 -14.85 6.82 1.56
N ALA A 279 -14.95 5.51 1.32
CA ALA A 279 -16.19 4.76 1.54
C ALA A 279 -16.56 4.67 3.03
N TYR A 280 -15.55 4.76 3.89
CA TYR A 280 -15.62 4.73 5.34
C TYR A 280 -14.92 5.99 5.87
N PRO A 281 -15.65 7.10 6.07
CA PRO A 281 -15.09 8.43 6.38
C PRO A 281 -14.94 8.74 7.87
N ASN A 282 -15.08 7.77 8.78
CA ASN A 282 -14.72 7.90 10.20
C ASN A 282 -13.42 7.08 10.48
N ASN A 283 -12.39 7.65 11.12
CA ASN A 283 -11.07 7.01 11.31
C ASN A 283 -10.73 6.94 12.79
N TYR A 284 -10.70 5.73 13.33
CA TYR A 284 -10.29 5.46 14.70
C TYR A 284 -8.84 5.00 14.72
N PHE A 285 -8.00 5.71 15.47
CA PHE A 285 -6.57 5.42 15.58
C PHE A 285 -5.97 5.98 16.87
N TYR A 286 -4.82 5.43 17.27
CA TYR A 286 -4.00 5.90 18.40
C TYR A 286 -2.56 6.21 17.98
N ASP A 287 -2.27 6.18 16.68
CA ASP A 287 -0.94 6.36 16.10
C ASP A 287 -0.94 7.56 15.13
N GLY A 288 -0.50 8.72 15.62
CA GLY A 288 -0.62 9.99 14.90
C GLY A 288 0.60 10.91 14.94
N ALA A 289 1.68 10.57 15.66
CA ALA A 289 2.86 11.43 15.79
C ALA A 289 4.14 10.74 15.30
N ALA A 290 4.60 9.71 16.00
CA ALA A 290 5.87 9.03 15.76
C ALA A 290 5.75 7.73 14.97
N ALA A 291 4.53 7.26 14.70
CA ALA A 291 4.26 6.04 13.95
C ALA A 291 5.11 5.98 12.67
N GLY A 292 5.86 4.90 12.49
CA GLY A 292 6.81 4.76 11.37
C GLY A 292 8.29 4.95 11.72
N THR A 293 8.61 5.37 12.94
CA THR A 293 10.00 5.47 13.44
C THR A 293 10.42 4.30 14.32
N VAL A 294 9.46 3.66 15.00
CA VAL A 294 9.69 2.55 15.92
C VAL A 294 8.97 1.29 15.44
N THR A 295 9.60 0.14 15.65
CA THR A 295 9.01 -1.17 15.35
C THR A 295 8.95 -2.05 16.58
N PHE A 296 7.92 -2.88 16.67
CA PHE A 296 7.75 -3.89 17.72
C PHE A 296 7.50 -5.28 17.11
N PRO A 297 8.12 -6.33 17.64
CA PRO A 297 9.11 -6.34 18.72
C PRO A 297 10.48 -5.81 18.25
N GLY A 298 11.24 -5.22 19.17
CA GLY A 298 12.62 -4.77 18.86
C GLY A 298 13.57 -5.93 18.51
N ASN A 299 13.27 -7.14 19.00
CA ASN A 299 13.99 -8.38 18.69
C ASN A 299 13.03 -9.42 18.07
N THR A 300 13.55 -10.26 17.17
CA THR A 300 12.76 -11.29 16.45
C THR A 300 12.04 -12.24 17.41
N ILE A 301 10.71 -12.26 17.40
CA ILE A 301 9.91 -13.26 18.09
C ILE A 301 9.65 -14.42 17.12
N ASN A 302 10.22 -15.60 17.40
CA ASN A 302 10.18 -16.79 16.52
C ASN A 302 8.78 -17.45 16.38
N ASN A 303 7.84 -17.11 17.25
CA ASN A 303 6.46 -17.61 17.21
C ASN A 303 5.51 -16.49 16.76
N GLY A 304 4.51 -16.81 15.94
CA GLY A 304 3.49 -15.83 15.55
C GLY A 304 2.83 -15.19 16.77
N TYR A 305 2.48 -13.91 16.69
CA TYR A 305 1.91 -13.13 17.78
C TYR A 305 0.73 -12.29 17.30
N TYR A 306 -0.03 -11.80 18.27
CA TYR A 306 -1.24 -11.01 18.11
C TYR A 306 -0.96 -9.59 18.57
N VAL A 307 -1.58 -8.64 17.88
CA VAL A 307 -1.72 -7.25 18.29
C VAL A 307 -3.19 -6.87 18.20
N SER A 308 -3.62 -5.89 18.98
CA SER A 308 -4.98 -5.37 18.91
C SER A 308 -5.03 -3.93 19.36
N ASN A 309 -5.89 -3.15 18.73
CA ASN A 309 -6.41 -1.92 19.33
C ASN A 309 -7.88 -2.12 19.69
N ILE A 310 -8.33 -1.47 20.76
CA ILE A 310 -9.73 -1.41 21.20
C ILE A 310 -10.21 0.01 21.00
N PHE A 311 -11.35 0.18 20.33
CA PHE A 311 -11.96 1.47 20.07
C PHE A 311 -13.36 1.54 20.66
N LYS A 312 -13.82 2.75 20.94
CA LYS A 312 -15.22 3.04 21.27
C LYS A 312 -15.88 3.69 20.06
N ALA A 313 -17.00 3.14 19.58
CA ALA A 313 -17.75 3.75 18.48
C ALA A 313 -18.41 5.06 18.95
N THR A 314 -17.99 6.18 18.39
CA THR A 314 -18.44 7.53 18.79
C THR A 314 -18.87 8.39 17.60
N ALA A 315 -18.33 8.16 16.41
CA ALA A 315 -18.60 8.95 15.20
C ALA A 315 -20.06 8.90 14.74
N GLY A 316 -20.81 7.86 15.12
CA GLY A 316 -22.20 7.65 14.72
C GLY A 316 -23.21 8.69 15.25
N ASN A 317 -22.85 9.51 16.25
CA ASN A 317 -23.70 10.55 16.85
C ASN A 317 -25.15 10.07 17.17
N GLY A 318 -25.27 8.87 17.76
CA GLY A 318 -26.55 8.25 18.13
C GLY A 318 -27.04 7.17 17.16
N LYS A 319 -26.41 7.05 15.99
CA LYS A 319 -26.65 5.98 15.02
C LYS A 319 -25.52 4.96 15.05
N ASP A 320 -25.83 3.72 14.66
CA ASP A 320 -24.82 2.68 14.56
C ASP A 320 -23.79 3.01 13.47
N GLU A 321 -22.65 2.33 13.53
CA GLU A 321 -21.59 2.43 12.53
C GLU A 321 -21.38 1.08 11.83
N GLU A 322 -20.72 1.12 10.68
CA GLU A 322 -20.26 -0.07 9.96
C GLU A 322 -18.76 0.04 9.71
N LEU A 323 -17.99 -0.88 10.29
CA LEU A 323 -16.55 -1.04 10.05
C LEU A 323 -16.31 -1.79 8.75
N GLY A 324 -15.69 -1.12 7.79
CA GLY A 324 -15.40 -1.70 6.48
C GLY A 324 -13.93 -1.84 6.15
N GLU A 325 -13.06 -1.08 6.81
CA GLU A 325 -11.63 -1.11 6.51
C GLU A 325 -10.79 -1.16 7.78
N ILE A 326 -9.71 -1.93 7.73
CA ILE A 326 -8.70 -1.99 8.77
C ILE A 326 -7.39 -1.52 8.16
N VAL A 327 -6.75 -0.52 8.76
CA VAL A 327 -5.44 -0.05 8.33
C VAL A 327 -4.38 -0.61 9.25
N THR A 328 -3.31 -1.18 8.70
CA THR A 328 -2.15 -1.57 9.50
C THR A 328 -0.86 -1.37 8.73
N ALA A 329 0.26 -1.29 9.47
CA ALA A 329 1.56 -1.01 8.88
C ALA A 329 2.65 -1.94 9.39
N VAL A 330 3.46 -2.46 8.45
CA VAL A 330 4.59 -3.33 8.75
C VAL A 330 5.82 -3.01 7.89
N PRO A 331 7.05 -3.16 8.42
CA PRO A 331 8.29 -2.82 7.71
C PRO A 331 8.81 -3.96 6.82
N GLN A 332 8.01 -4.98 6.51
CA GLN A 332 8.47 -6.12 5.71
C GLN A 332 7.46 -6.61 4.66
N ASP A 333 8.00 -7.04 3.51
CA ASP A 333 7.22 -7.62 2.41
C ASP A 333 6.59 -8.98 2.77
N ASN A 334 5.50 -9.33 2.08
CA ASN A 334 4.84 -10.63 2.15
C ASN A 334 4.39 -11.05 3.57
N THR A 335 3.87 -10.09 4.34
CA THR A 335 3.36 -10.38 5.67
C THR A 335 1.93 -10.95 5.57
N ASP A 336 1.74 -12.17 6.07
CA ASP A 336 0.41 -12.77 6.20
C ASP A 336 -0.23 -12.29 7.52
N PHE A 337 -1.50 -11.88 7.47
CA PHE A 337 -2.33 -11.49 8.61
C PHE A 337 -3.55 -12.41 8.73
N GLN A 338 -3.96 -12.64 9.96
CA GLN A 338 -5.25 -13.22 10.34
C GLN A 338 -5.98 -12.20 11.21
N ILE A 339 -7.11 -11.72 10.73
CA ILE A 339 -7.81 -10.56 11.30
C ILE A 339 -9.16 -11.01 11.85
N GLN A 340 -9.46 -10.66 13.10
CA GLN A 340 -10.76 -10.88 13.73
C GLN A 340 -11.22 -9.58 14.36
N VAL A 341 -12.51 -9.29 14.26
CA VAL A 341 -13.14 -8.16 14.94
C VAL A 341 -14.01 -8.72 16.06
N TYR A 342 -13.96 -8.14 17.25
CA TYR A 342 -14.89 -8.46 18.33
C TYR A 342 -15.74 -7.23 18.64
N THR A 343 -17.07 -7.38 18.62
CA THR A 343 -18.02 -6.33 18.98
C THR A 343 -18.53 -6.52 20.41
N ASP A 344 -19.15 -5.48 20.97
CA ASP A 344 -19.81 -5.53 22.28
C ASP A 344 -18.90 -6.03 23.40
N LEU A 345 -17.64 -5.58 23.41
CA LEU A 345 -16.63 -6.02 24.39
C LEU A 345 -17.17 -5.89 25.83
N LYS A 346 -16.93 -6.92 26.63
CA LYS A 346 -17.37 -6.98 28.04
C LYS A 346 -16.29 -6.51 29.02
N ASN A 347 -15.04 -6.49 28.57
CA ASN A 347 -13.88 -6.08 29.33
C ASN A 347 -12.89 -5.36 28.41
N THR A 348 -12.63 -4.07 28.67
CA THR A 348 -11.71 -3.26 27.87
C THR A 348 -10.23 -3.62 28.07
N SER A 349 -9.89 -4.46 29.06
CA SER A 349 -8.52 -5.01 29.20
C SER A 349 -8.32 -6.35 28.49
N ASP A 350 -9.37 -6.88 27.81
CA ASP A 350 -9.30 -8.09 27.00
C ASP A 350 -9.94 -7.86 25.62
N PRO A 351 -9.12 -7.70 24.56
CA PRO A 351 -9.59 -7.52 23.19
C PRO A 351 -10.48 -8.64 22.66
N THR A 352 -10.53 -9.80 23.31
CA THR A 352 -11.32 -10.96 22.88
C THR A 352 -12.58 -11.20 23.71
N SER A 353 -12.93 -10.27 24.61
CA SER A 353 -14.05 -10.40 25.56
C SER A 353 -15.45 -10.22 24.96
N GLY A 354 -15.54 -9.82 23.69
CA GLY A 354 -16.80 -9.58 22.99
C GLY A 354 -17.25 -10.73 22.08
N THR A 355 -18.18 -10.41 21.18
CA THR A 355 -18.69 -11.34 20.17
C THR A 355 -17.82 -11.29 18.92
N PRO A 356 -17.27 -12.42 18.44
CA PRO A 356 -16.51 -12.42 17.18
C PRO A 356 -17.44 -12.11 16.01
N ALA A 357 -17.05 -11.14 15.18
CA ALA A 357 -17.82 -10.73 14.00
C ALA A 357 -17.81 -11.80 12.90
N TYR A 358 -16.78 -12.65 12.87
CA TYR A 358 -16.63 -13.72 11.90
C TYR A 358 -16.48 -15.09 12.56
N ALA A 359 -17.03 -16.13 11.94
CA ALA A 359 -16.85 -17.51 12.38
C ALA A 359 -15.38 -17.96 12.36
N GLU A 360 -14.60 -17.49 11.38
CA GLU A 360 -13.15 -17.66 11.28
C GLU A 360 -12.50 -16.31 10.97
N SER A 361 -11.23 -16.14 11.35
CA SER A 361 -10.49 -14.91 11.05
C SER A 361 -10.30 -14.71 9.54
N VAL A 362 -10.31 -13.45 9.12
CA VAL A 362 -10.06 -13.03 7.74
C VAL A 362 -8.57 -13.08 7.45
N ASP A 363 -8.18 -13.87 6.46
CA ASP A 363 -6.79 -13.94 6.01
C ASP A 363 -6.46 -12.86 4.99
N TYR A 364 -5.37 -12.12 5.20
CA TYR A 364 -4.84 -11.13 4.26
C TYR A 364 -3.33 -11.33 4.06
N THR A 365 -2.78 -10.97 2.89
CA THR A 365 -1.33 -10.85 2.72
C THR A 365 -1.01 -9.44 2.27
N GLN A 366 -0.23 -8.73 3.09
CA GLN A 366 0.41 -7.50 2.70
C GLN A 366 1.63 -7.83 1.80
N PRO A 367 1.61 -7.50 0.51
CA PRO A 367 2.65 -7.93 -0.42
C PRO A 367 3.96 -7.15 -0.24
N LEU A 368 3.86 -5.85 0.10
CA LEU A 368 4.98 -4.93 0.21
C LEU A 368 4.98 -4.28 1.60
N ALA A 369 6.16 -3.97 2.12
CA ALA A 369 6.27 -3.15 3.34
C ALA A 369 5.54 -1.81 3.14
N GLY A 370 4.94 -1.28 4.20
CA GLY A 370 4.08 -0.12 4.07
C GLY A 370 2.90 -0.06 5.03
N ILE A 371 2.08 0.96 4.85
CA ILE A 371 0.74 1.16 5.40
C ILE A 371 -0.26 0.64 4.36
N HIS A 372 -1.13 -0.29 4.75
CA HIS A 372 -2.14 -0.86 3.87
C HIS A 372 -3.54 -0.73 4.45
N THR A 373 -4.49 -0.31 3.62
CA THR A 373 -5.92 -0.34 3.89
C THR A 373 -6.52 -1.68 3.45
N ILE A 374 -6.99 -2.46 4.42
CA ILE A 374 -7.55 -3.79 4.23
C ILE A 374 -9.07 -3.70 4.22
N HIS A 375 -9.65 -3.85 3.03
CA HIS A 375 -11.09 -3.88 2.82
C HIS A 375 -11.72 -5.18 3.31
N LEU A 376 -12.69 -5.09 4.21
CA LEU A 376 -13.45 -6.22 4.72
C LEU A 376 -14.53 -6.63 3.72
N ASN A 377 -14.51 -7.89 3.28
CA ASN A 377 -15.52 -8.42 2.35
C ASN A 377 -16.94 -8.44 2.95
N THR A 378 -17.04 -8.49 4.27
CA THR A 378 -18.30 -8.41 5.01
C THR A 378 -18.08 -7.37 6.10
N PRO A 379 -18.53 -6.13 5.90
CA PRO A 379 -18.42 -5.09 6.91
C PRO A 379 -19.10 -5.49 8.22
N VAL A 380 -18.61 -4.95 9.33
CA VAL A 380 -19.07 -5.29 10.67
C VAL A 380 -19.91 -4.14 11.22
N LYS A 381 -21.17 -4.42 11.54
CA LYS A 381 -22.04 -3.47 12.23
C LYS A 381 -21.58 -3.29 13.69
N ILE A 382 -21.44 -2.04 14.13
CA ILE A 382 -21.00 -1.67 15.47
C ILE A 382 -22.05 -0.74 16.09
N PRO A 383 -22.71 -1.15 17.19
CA PRO A 383 -23.62 -0.28 17.91
C PRO A 383 -22.92 0.97 18.46
N GLN A 384 -23.57 2.13 18.35
CA GLN A 384 -23.04 3.38 18.88
C GLN A 384 -22.70 3.27 20.37
N GLY A 385 -21.57 3.84 20.77
CA GLY A 385 -21.14 3.92 22.16
C GLY A 385 -20.55 2.63 22.72
N THR A 386 -20.60 1.53 21.96
CA THR A 386 -20.00 0.25 22.37
C THR A 386 -18.51 0.19 22.04
N PHE A 387 -17.80 -0.68 22.75
CA PHE A 387 -16.41 -0.99 22.47
C PHE A 387 -16.30 -2.17 21.50
N TYR A 388 -15.35 -2.07 20.59
CA TYR A 388 -14.97 -3.14 19.67
C TYR A 388 -13.45 -3.22 19.55
N SER A 389 -12.94 -4.39 19.17
CA SER A 389 -11.51 -4.59 18.95
C SER A 389 -11.21 -5.04 17.53
N VAL A 390 -10.01 -4.66 17.07
CA VAL A 390 -9.42 -5.20 15.85
C VAL A 390 -8.21 -6.04 16.24
N VAL A 391 -8.37 -7.36 16.22
CA VAL A 391 -7.32 -8.33 16.55
C VAL A 391 -6.62 -8.79 15.28
N ILE A 392 -5.33 -8.49 15.17
CA ILE A 392 -4.49 -8.93 14.05
C ILE A 392 -3.44 -9.91 14.55
N ARG A 393 -3.37 -11.08 13.92
CA ARG A 393 -2.34 -12.08 14.16
C ARG A 393 -1.42 -12.21 12.96
N ILE A 394 -0.12 -12.17 13.20
CA ILE A 394 0.87 -12.66 12.24
C ILE A 394 1.16 -14.13 12.57
N PRO A 395 0.85 -15.08 11.66
CA PRO A 395 0.97 -16.51 11.96
C PRO A 395 2.42 -17.01 12.02
N ASP A 396 3.33 -16.35 11.30
CA ASP A 396 4.75 -16.70 11.18
C ASP A 396 5.64 -15.67 11.90
N GLY A 397 6.40 -16.12 12.90
CA GLY A 397 7.14 -15.26 13.84
C GLY A 397 8.52 -14.82 13.35
N SER A 398 8.60 -13.84 12.48
CA SER A 398 9.82 -13.02 12.33
C SER A 398 9.53 -11.59 11.89
N ASN A 399 8.27 -11.20 12.02
CA ASN A 399 7.71 -9.98 11.47
C ASN A 399 7.56 -8.95 12.58
N LYS A 400 7.54 -7.67 12.18
CA LYS A 400 7.38 -6.54 13.06
C LYS A 400 6.14 -5.75 12.67
N PHE A 401 5.61 -4.97 13.62
CA PHE A 401 4.65 -3.90 13.39
C PHE A 401 5.32 -2.56 13.61
N TYR A 402 4.85 -1.54 12.91
CA TYR A 402 5.10 -0.17 13.34
C TYR A 402 4.26 0.14 14.58
N VAL A 403 4.83 0.97 15.45
CA VAL A 403 4.18 1.43 16.67
C VAL A 403 4.37 2.93 16.85
N GLU A 404 3.38 3.57 17.44
CA GLU A 404 3.46 4.90 18.03
C GLU A 404 4.18 4.80 19.37
N LYS A 405 5.20 5.65 19.57
CA LYS A 405 6.01 5.69 20.78
C LYS A 405 6.74 7.01 20.87
N THR A 406 6.82 7.60 22.07
CA THR A 406 7.61 8.82 22.30
C THR A 406 9.06 8.61 21.87
N THR A 407 9.53 9.44 20.95
CA THR A 407 10.90 9.42 20.42
C THR A 407 11.64 10.69 20.82
N THR A 408 12.80 10.55 21.45
CA THR A 408 13.64 11.66 21.90
C THR A 408 14.94 11.83 21.11
N SER A 409 15.14 11.07 20.02
CA SER A 409 16.48 10.87 19.43
C SER A 409 16.54 10.86 17.89
N THR A 410 15.78 11.69 17.17
CA THR A 410 16.11 11.96 15.76
C THR A 410 16.86 13.30 15.65
N SER A 411 17.64 13.48 14.58
CA SER A 411 18.40 14.72 14.38
C SER A 411 17.52 15.93 14.05
N TRP A 412 16.30 15.72 13.55
CA TRP A 412 15.48 16.77 12.94
C TRP A 412 14.07 16.96 13.57
N PHE A 413 13.58 16.01 14.38
CA PHE A 413 12.37 16.16 15.18
C PHE A 413 12.34 15.25 16.42
N THR A 414 11.51 15.58 17.39
CA THR A 414 11.06 14.66 18.45
C THR A 414 9.55 14.55 18.41
N ALA A 415 9.03 13.47 19.00
CA ALA A 415 7.61 13.20 19.03
C ALA A 415 7.23 12.72 20.43
N THR A 416 6.16 13.29 20.97
CA THR A 416 5.48 12.79 22.17
C THR A 416 4.28 12.00 21.72
N ALA A 417 4.23 10.72 22.08
CA ALA A 417 3.09 9.85 21.83
C ALA A 417 2.12 9.94 23.02
N GLY A 418 0.85 10.25 22.73
CA GLY A 418 -0.26 10.16 23.66
C GLY A 418 -0.69 8.71 23.82
N ILE A 419 -0.09 8.02 24.78
CA ILE A 419 -0.34 6.59 25.01
C ILE A 419 -1.12 6.44 26.32
N ASP A 420 -2.36 5.99 26.20
CA ASP A 420 -3.19 5.67 27.37
C ASP A 420 -3.26 4.14 27.58
N PRO A 421 -3.39 3.68 28.83
CA PRO A 421 -3.70 2.30 29.14
C PRO A 421 -5.00 1.83 28.47
N ASP A 422 -5.14 0.52 28.31
CA ASP A 422 -6.31 -0.17 27.77
C ASP A 422 -6.70 0.18 26.30
N GLN A 423 -5.83 0.83 25.53
CA GLN A 423 -6.06 1.14 24.11
C GLN A 423 -5.47 0.09 23.15
N SER A 424 -4.26 -0.38 23.43
CA SER A 424 -3.44 -1.16 22.51
C SER A 424 -2.80 -2.34 23.23
N PHE A 425 -2.84 -3.52 22.63
CA PHE A 425 -2.51 -4.79 23.29
C PHE A 425 -1.69 -5.70 22.38
N PHE A 426 -0.96 -6.64 22.99
CA PHE A 426 -0.36 -7.76 22.29
C PHE A 426 -0.50 -9.07 23.06
N SER A 427 -0.37 -10.19 22.33
CA SER A 427 -0.39 -11.54 22.92
C SER A 427 0.47 -12.50 22.12
N THR A 428 1.11 -13.45 22.79
CA THR A 428 1.79 -14.58 22.13
C THR A 428 0.89 -15.82 21.98
N SER A 429 -0.25 -15.84 22.67
CA SER A 429 -1.14 -17.00 22.73
C SER A 429 -2.54 -16.75 22.15
N GLY A 430 -2.95 -15.47 22.06
CA GLY A 430 -4.32 -15.08 21.78
C GLY A 430 -5.29 -15.34 22.94
N LYS A 431 -4.78 -15.72 24.13
CA LYS A 431 -5.56 -16.00 25.34
C LYS A 431 -5.26 -15.04 26.48
N LYS A 432 -3.96 -14.77 26.70
CA LYS A 432 -3.50 -13.78 27.67
C LYS A 432 -3.03 -12.53 26.93
N TRP A 433 -3.66 -11.41 27.21
CA TRP A 433 -3.33 -10.12 26.61
C TRP A 433 -2.52 -9.25 27.56
N TYR A 434 -1.62 -8.47 26.98
CA TYR A 434 -0.79 -7.50 27.68
C TYR A 434 -1.07 -6.14 27.07
N ASP A 435 -1.39 -5.18 27.92
CA ASP A 435 -1.53 -3.78 27.54
C ASP A 435 -0.15 -3.21 27.17
N ALA A 436 -0.04 -2.72 25.94
CA ALA A 436 1.15 -2.11 25.38
C ALA A 436 1.34 -0.66 25.82
N GLY A 437 0.28 -0.01 26.30
CA GLY A 437 0.32 1.35 26.85
C GLY A 437 0.93 1.43 28.25
N ASN A 438 0.99 0.31 28.98
CA ASN A 438 1.63 0.25 30.28
C ASN A 438 3.12 0.64 30.23
N HIS A 439 3.62 1.21 31.35
CA HIS A 439 4.97 1.76 31.52
C HIS A 439 6.13 0.88 31.00
N GLN A 440 5.97 -0.44 30.98
CA GLN A 440 6.97 -1.36 30.46
C GLN A 440 7.20 -1.22 28.95
N TYR A 441 6.14 -1.05 28.16
CA TYR A 441 6.21 -1.05 26.70
C TYR A 441 6.03 0.37 26.16
N ASN A 442 5.06 1.10 26.72
CA ASN A 442 4.72 2.48 26.39
C ASN A 442 4.67 2.69 24.87
N CYS A 443 3.75 2.00 24.19
CA CYS A 443 3.52 2.13 22.76
C CYS A 443 2.09 1.74 22.33
N CYS A 444 1.64 2.28 21.19
CA CYS A 444 0.41 1.87 20.52
C CYS A 444 0.71 1.23 19.16
N PHE A 445 0.04 0.13 18.80
CA PHE A 445 0.24 -0.47 17.48
C PHE A 445 -0.43 0.35 16.39
N SER A 446 0.22 0.43 15.22
CA SER A 446 -0.39 0.98 14.01
C SER A 446 -1.47 0.04 13.47
N VAL A 447 -2.64 0.14 14.10
CA VAL A 447 -3.90 -0.52 13.75
C VAL A 447 -4.98 0.54 13.82
N LYS A 448 -5.63 0.81 12.69
CA LYS A 448 -6.75 1.76 12.58
C LYS A 448 -7.99 1.05 12.10
N ALA A 449 -9.15 1.64 12.38
CA ALA A 449 -10.44 1.17 11.92
C ALA A 449 -11.16 2.31 11.20
N HIS A 450 -11.49 2.11 9.91
CA HIS A 450 -12.36 3.03 9.21
C HIS A 450 -13.81 2.53 9.22
N THR A 451 -14.71 3.38 9.69
CA THR A 451 -16.14 3.10 9.71
C THR A 451 -16.92 4.13 8.89
N LYS A 452 -18.19 3.86 8.67
CA LYS A 452 -19.17 4.85 8.22
C LYS A 452 -20.38 4.81 9.14
N THR A 453 -21.01 5.96 9.33
CA THR A 453 -22.26 6.07 10.08
C THR A 453 -23.42 5.49 9.27
N LEU A 454 -24.23 4.65 9.89
CA LEU A 454 -25.45 4.08 9.30
C LEU A 454 -26.66 4.98 9.56
N ASP A 455 -27.76 4.73 8.86
CA ASP A 455 -29.04 5.41 9.11
C ASP A 455 -29.81 4.82 10.30
N SER A 456 -29.51 3.57 10.68
CA SER A 456 -30.19 2.85 11.76
C SER A 456 -29.48 3.01 13.10
N SER A 457 -30.24 2.89 14.20
CA SER A 457 -29.71 2.73 15.55
C SER A 457 -30.21 1.42 16.16
N THR A 458 -29.34 0.70 16.87
CA THR A 458 -29.69 -0.45 17.73
C THR A 458 -30.02 -0.02 19.15
N VAL A 459 -29.75 1.24 19.50
CA VAL A 459 -30.19 1.85 20.75
C VAL A 459 -31.63 2.32 20.57
N VAL A 460 -32.58 1.59 21.16
CA VAL A 460 -33.95 2.08 21.32
C VAL A 460 -33.89 3.24 22.31
N THR A 461 -33.92 4.47 21.82
CA THR A 461 -34.16 5.63 22.69
C THR A 461 -35.60 5.52 23.18
N PRO A 462 -35.88 5.55 24.50
CA PRO A 462 -37.24 5.73 24.96
C PRO A 462 -37.75 7.04 24.38
N SER A 463 -38.85 6.97 23.62
CA SER A 463 -39.63 8.15 23.30
C SER A 463 -40.03 8.78 24.63
N VAL A 464 -39.45 9.94 24.95
CA VAL A 464 -40.02 10.80 25.99
C VAL A 464 -41.25 11.44 25.35
N GLU A 465 -42.38 10.76 25.50
CA GLU A 465 -43.69 11.36 25.28
C GLU A 465 -43.85 12.48 26.33
N PRO A 466 -44.16 13.73 25.94
CA PRO A 466 -44.44 14.76 26.92
C PRO A 466 -45.75 14.39 27.64
N THR A 467 -45.64 14.06 28.93
CA THR A 467 -46.79 13.94 29.83
C THR A 467 -47.57 15.25 29.82
N PRO A 468 -48.86 15.27 29.43
CA PRO A 468 -49.71 16.43 29.66
C PRO A 468 -50.15 16.43 31.13
N ASP A 469 -49.84 17.51 31.83
CA ASP A 469 -50.37 17.78 33.16
C ASP A 469 -51.90 17.74 33.15
N ALA A 470 -52.46 16.87 33.99
CA ALA A 470 -53.88 16.80 34.24
C ALA A 470 -54.32 17.92 35.21
N LYS A 471 -55.24 18.77 34.77
CA LYS A 471 -56.22 19.39 35.66
C LYS A 471 -57.60 19.46 34.96
N PRO A 472 -58.70 19.11 35.65
CA PRO A 472 -59.99 18.85 35.00
C PRO A 472 -60.78 20.15 34.78
N THR A 473 -61.77 20.16 33.87
CA THR A 473 -63.21 19.93 34.15
C THR A 473 -64.10 20.44 32.99
N VAL A 474 -65.22 19.71 32.75
CA VAL A 474 -66.51 20.10 32.11
C VAL A 474 -66.66 20.03 30.57
N ASN A 475 -67.50 19.07 30.16
CA ASN A 475 -68.34 18.96 28.94
C ASN A 475 -69.71 19.65 29.26
N PRO A 476 -70.60 20.11 28.34
CA PRO A 476 -71.03 19.49 27.07
C PRO A 476 -71.29 20.51 25.91
N GLU A 477 -71.62 20.22 24.65
CA GLU A 477 -72.77 19.53 24.07
C GLU A 477 -72.65 19.37 22.52
N VAL A 478 -73.18 18.24 22.01
CA VAL A 478 -74.14 18.06 20.88
C VAL A 478 -73.72 18.28 19.39
N GLN A 479 -74.01 17.21 18.61
CA GLN A 479 -74.07 16.96 17.15
C GLN A 479 -75.13 17.81 16.39
N PRO A 480 -75.38 17.74 15.03
CA PRO A 480 -75.13 16.63 14.08
C PRO A 480 -74.71 16.95 12.60
N SER A 481 -74.43 15.85 11.89
CA SER A 481 -74.32 15.51 10.43
C SER A 481 -74.80 16.45 9.32
N VAL A 482 -74.15 16.40 8.13
CA VAL A 482 -74.74 16.06 6.80
C VAL A 482 -73.65 15.51 5.81
N SER A 483 -74.03 14.56 4.94
CA SER A 483 -73.29 13.90 3.83
C SER A 483 -73.56 14.61 2.46
N PRO A 484 -73.31 14.03 1.26
CA PRO A 484 -72.07 13.71 0.53
C PRO A 484 -71.84 14.53 -0.78
N ASN A 485 -70.64 14.39 -1.37
CA ASN A 485 -70.14 14.53 -2.78
C ASN A 485 -71.00 15.20 -3.90
N PRO A 486 -70.42 15.85 -4.96
CA PRO A 486 -69.51 15.19 -5.91
C PRO A 486 -68.38 16.05 -6.56
N THR A 487 -67.55 15.31 -7.30
CA THR A 487 -66.41 15.61 -8.21
C THR A 487 -66.60 16.79 -9.19
N PRO A 488 -65.50 17.41 -9.66
CA PRO A 488 -65.11 17.32 -11.09
C PRO A 488 -63.60 17.12 -11.30
N GLU A 489 -63.19 16.07 -12.02
CA GLU A 489 -62.75 16.05 -13.44
C GLU A 489 -61.23 16.29 -13.66
N GLU A 490 -60.62 15.26 -14.23
CA GLU A 490 -59.20 15.13 -14.60
C GLU A 490 -58.81 15.94 -15.84
N LYS A 491 -57.55 16.41 -15.86
CA LYS A 491 -56.65 16.28 -17.03
C LYS A 491 -55.18 16.46 -16.61
N PRO A 492 -54.22 15.92 -17.38
CA PRO A 492 -53.60 14.62 -17.15
C PRO A 492 -52.25 14.72 -16.42
N SER A 493 -52.03 13.79 -15.49
CA SER A 493 -50.75 13.55 -14.83
C SER A 493 -49.76 12.94 -15.81
N VAL A 494 -48.62 13.60 -15.99
CA VAL A 494 -47.46 13.05 -16.68
C VAL A 494 -46.95 11.88 -15.85
N THR A 495 -46.95 10.69 -16.45
CA THR A 495 -46.43 9.46 -15.87
C THR A 495 -45.01 9.69 -15.33
N PRO A 496 -44.74 9.54 -14.02
CA PRO A 496 -43.38 9.45 -13.54
C PRO A 496 -42.78 8.17 -14.10
N ALA A 497 -41.68 8.32 -14.83
CA ALA A 497 -40.88 7.21 -15.31
C ALA A 497 -40.61 6.22 -14.18
N VAL A 498 -40.91 4.96 -14.44
CA VAL A 498 -40.57 3.82 -13.61
C VAL A 498 -39.09 3.91 -13.23
N LYS A 499 -38.81 3.88 -11.92
CA LYS A 499 -37.47 3.77 -11.34
C LYS A 499 -36.67 2.71 -12.11
N PRO A 500 -35.40 2.96 -12.50
CA PRO A 500 -34.53 1.87 -12.92
C PRO A 500 -34.41 0.89 -11.75
N ASN A 501 -34.71 -0.37 -12.02
CA ASN A 501 -34.45 -1.51 -11.16
C ASN A 501 -33.14 -1.34 -10.38
N ASP A 502 -33.20 -1.60 -9.07
CA ASP A 502 -32.07 -2.03 -8.24
C ASP A 502 -31.54 -3.39 -8.76
N THR A 503 -30.96 -3.37 -9.95
CA THR A 503 -30.04 -4.42 -10.36
C THR A 503 -28.70 -4.04 -9.73
N PRO A 504 -28.12 -4.87 -8.84
CA PRO A 504 -26.80 -4.60 -8.29
C PRO A 504 -25.86 -4.31 -9.46
N ALA A 505 -25.17 -3.16 -9.40
CA ALA A 505 -24.13 -2.84 -10.38
C ALA A 505 -23.24 -4.08 -10.56
N PRO A 506 -22.90 -4.48 -11.80
CA PRO A 506 -22.07 -5.65 -12.02
C PRO A 506 -20.80 -5.51 -11.16
N PRO A 507 -20.36 -6.59 -10.49
CA PRO A 507 -19.28 -6.49 -9.53
C PRO A 507 -18.04 -5.89 -10.21
N SER A 508 -17.57 -4.77 -9.68
CA SER A 508 -16.38 -4.11 -10.20
C SER A 508 -15.17 -5.03 -10.00
N SER A 509 -14.26 -5.04 -10.98
CA SER A 509 -13.01 -5.80 -10.81
C SER A 509 -12.24 -5.24 -9.62
N ALA A 510 -11.86 -6.11 -8.70
CA ALA A 510 -10.92 -5.79 -7.62
C ALA A 510 -9.69 -5.04 -8.15
N ARG A 511 -9.25 -4.07 -7.37
CA ARG A 511 -8.15 -3.15 -7.69
C ARG A 511 -6.85 -3.92 -7.94
N ILE A 512 -5.96 -3.34 -8.73
CA ILE A 512 -4.59 -3.86 -8.86
C ILE A 512 -4.00 -3.96 -7.44
N ASN A 513 -3.24 -5.02 -7.19
CA ASN A 513 -2.65 -5.40 -5.91
C ASN A 513 -3.59 -6.00 -4.87
N THR A 514 -4.91 -6.07 -5.11
CA THR A 514 -5.78 -6.86 -4.24
C THR A 514 -5.28 -8.30 -4.14
N CYS A 515 -4.95 -8.72 -2.92
CA CYS A 515 -4.59 -10.08 -2.59
C CYS A 515 -5.83 -10.83 -2.11
N PHE A 516 -6.06 -12.02 -2.67
CA PHE A 516 -7.18 -12.86 -2.25
C PHE A 516 -6.84 -14.34 -2.35
N ARG A 517 -7.72 -15.17 -1.79
CA ARG A 517 -7.57 -16.62 -1.77
C ARG A 517 -8.68 -17.29 -2.57
N VAL A 518 -8.31 -18.37 -3.25
CA VAL A 518 -9.27 -19.36 -3.75
C VAL A 518 -8.81 -20.73 -3.29
N GLY A 519 -9.56 -21.28 -2.33
CA GLY A 519 -9.12 -22.42 -1.53
C GLY A 519 -7.83 -22.10 -0.78
N ASN A 520 -6.81 -22.96 -0.95
CA ASN A 520 -5.51 -22.82 -0.29
C ASN A 520 -4.50 -22.00 -1.09
N LEU A 521 -4.84 -21.53 -2.30
CA LEU A 521 -3.93 -20.77 -3.16
C LEU A 521 -4.15 -19.27 -3.01
N LYS A 522 -3.05 -18.51 -3.02
CA LYS A 522 -3.05 -17.06 -2.88
C LYS A 522 -2.81 -16.38 -4.25
N TYR A 523 -3.57 -15.34 -4.54
CA TYR A 523 -3.56 -14.60 -5.82
C TYR A 523 -3.50 -13.09 -5.61
N ARG A 524 -2.71 -12.39 -6.43
CA ARG A 524 -2.63 -10.92 -6.45
C ARG A 524 -3.07 -10.42 -7.81
N VAL A 525 -3.99 -9.45 -7.84
CA VAL A 525 -4.38 -8.76 -9.09
C VAL A 525 -3.19 -7.97 -9.61
N THR A 526 -2.82 -8.19 -10.87
CA THR A 526 -1.67 -7.51 -11.50
C THR A 526 -2.07 -6.63 -12.68
N ALA A 527 -3.31 -6.77 -13.16
CA ALA A 527 -3.95 -5.91 -14.15
C ALA A 527 -5.46 -6.24 -14.12
N ASN A 528 -6.26 -5.49 -14.88
CA ASN A 528 -7.70 -5.74 -15.01
C ASN A 528 -8.00 -7.21 -15.32
N GLN A 529 -8.69 -7.89 -14.40
CA GLN A 529 -9.04 -9.32 -14.48
C GLN A 529 -7.84 -10.26 -14.74
N VAL A 530 -6.64 -9.88 -14.31
CA VAL A 530 -5.41 -10.69 -14.42
C VAL A 530 -4.79 -10.85 -13.04
N VAL A 531 -4.41 -12.08 -12.69
CA VAL A 531 -3.78 -12.39 -11.42
C VAL A 531 -2.51 -13.21 -11.57
N THR A 532 -1.61 -13.05 -10.60
CA THR A 532 -0.49 -13.96 -10.36
C THR A 532 -0.78 -14.87 -9.18
N CYS A 533 -0.42 -16.15 -9.28
CA CYS A 533 -0.44 -17.06 -8.13
C CYS A 533 0.85 -16.91 -7.34
N TYR A 534 0.76 -16.50 -6.08
CA TYR A 534 1.93 -16.13 -5.28
C TYR A 534 2.21 -17.04 -4.09
N GLY A 535 1.37 -18.06 -3.89
CA GLY A 535 1.73 -19.14 -2.99
C GLY A 535 0.52 -19.87 -2.44
N THR A 536 0.70 -20.41 -1.23
CA THR A 536 -0.32 -21.18 -0.53
C THR A 536 -0.16 -21.06 0.97
N THR A 537 -1.30 -20.92 1.65
CA THR A 537 -1.39 -20.93 3.12
C THR A 537 -1.16 -22.32 3.71
N ASN A 538 -1.30 -23.38 2.90
CA ASN A 538 -1.02 -24.73 3.37
C ASN A 538 0.50 -25.00 3.40
N SER A 539 1.10 -24.93 4.59
CA SER A 539 2.51 -25.25 4.82
C SER A 539 2.85 -26.72 4.53
N ARG A 540 1.88 -27.62 4.65
CA ARG A 540 2.04 -29.08 4.48
C ARG A 540 1.55 -29.62 3.13
N VAL A 541 1.29 -28.74 2.17
CA VAL A 541 0.71 -29.06 0.87
C VAL A 541 1.46 -30.19 0.14
N THR A 542 0.72 -31.17 -0.38
CA THR A 542 1.28 -32.34 -1.08
C THR A 542 1.02 -32.30 -2.58
N LYS A 543 -0.03 -31.62 -3.03
CA LYS A 543 -0.42 -31.43 -4.42
C LYS A 543 -0.90 -29.99 -4.63
N ILE A 544 -0.51 -29.39 -5.75
CA ILE A 544 -0.94 -28.04 -6.14
C ILE A 544 -1.52 -28.09 -7.54
N SER A 545 -2.68 -27.44 -7.72
CA SER A 545 -3.31 -27.23 -9.02
C SER A 545 -3.59 -25.75 -9.18
N ILE A 546 -2.74 -25.06 -9.93
CA ILE A 546 -2.92 -23.64 -10.26
C ILE A 546 -3.83 -23.59 -11.50
N PRO A 547 -5.06 -23.09 -11.37
CA PRO A 547 -6.03 -23.10 -12.47
C PRO A 547 -5.68 -22.07 -13.54
N SER A 548 -6.38 -22.11 -14.67
CA SER A 548 -6.25 -21.08 -15.72
C SER A 548 -6.97 -19.78 -15.35
N THR A 549 -8.02 -19.89 -14.54
CA THR A 549 -8.85 -18.78 -14.06
C THR A 549 -9.24 -19.03 -12.61
N VAL A 550 -9.55 -17.94 -11.89
CA VAL A 550 -10.12 -17.98 -10.54
C VAL A 550 -11.28 -16.99 -10.44
N ARG A 551 -12.25 -17.26 -9.58
CA ARG A 551 -13.37 -16.35 -9.33
C ARG A 551 -13.21 -15.71 -7.96
N TYR A 552 -13.38 -14.40 -7.88
CA TYR A 552 -13.32 -13.61 -6.65
C TYR A 552 -14.34 -12.49 -6.74
N ASN A 553 -15.17 -12.32 -5.70
CA ASN A 553 -16.26 -11.32 -5.62
C ASN A 553 -17.10 -11.24 -6.91
N GLY A 554 -17.55 -12.40 -7.40
CA GLY A 554 -18.36 -12.48 -8.62
C GLY A 554 -17.59 -12.34 -9.95
N VAL A 555 -16.38 -11.77 -9.95
CA VAL A 555 -15.53 -11.51 -11.12
C VAL A 555 -14.58 -12.68 -11.41
N THR A 556 -14.33 -12.96 -12.69
CA THR A 556 -13.37 -13.99 -13.13
C THR A 556 -12.03 -13.37 -13.51
N TYR A 557 -10.95 -13.88 -12.94
CA TYR A 557 -9.58 -13.46 -13.21
C TYR A 557 -8.80 -14.53 -13.96
N ARG A 558 -7.97 -14.12 -14.91
CA ARG A 558 -7.02 -14.98 -15.63
C ARG A 558 -5.75 -15.15 -14.83
N VAL A 559 -5.36 -16.39 -14.53
CA VAL A 559 -4.09 -16.68 -13.87
C VAL A 559 -2.98 -16.75 -14.92
N THR A 560 -2.14 -15.71 -14.99
CA THR A 560 -1.13 -15.56 -16.06
C THR A 560 0.29 -15.86 -15.62
N SER A 561 0.57 -15.87 -14.32
CA SER A 561 1.93 -16.13 -13.83
C SER A 561 1.95 -16.81 -12.46
N ILE A 562 3.12 -17.36 -12.13
CA ILE A 562 3.46 -17.84 -10.80
C ILE A 562 4.58 -16.94 -10.27
N TRP A 563 4.37 -16.30 -9.13
CA TRP A 563 5.32 -15.33 -8.60
C TRP A 563 6.61 -16.00 -8.09
N ALA A 564 7.62 -15.17 -7.81
CA ALA A 564 8.91 -15.63 -7.33
C ALA A 564 8.75 -16.24 -5.93
N ASN A 565 9.47 -17.33 -5.67
CA ASN A 565 9.42 -18.06 -4.40
C ASN A 565 8.03 -18.59 -3.96
N ALA A 566 6.99 -18.54 -4.81
CA ALA A 566 5.60 -18.82 -4.41
C ALA A 566 5.40 -20.13 -3.63
N PHE A 567 6.14 -21.17 -3.97
CA PHE A 567 6.10 -22.49 -3.31
C PHE A 567 7.48 -22.91 -2.79
N LYS A 568 8.36 -21.95 -2.52
CA LYS A 568 9.71 -22.19 -1.97
C LYS A 568 9.63 -23.02 -0.70
N LYS A 569 10.51 -24.02 -0.60
CA LYS A 569 10.67 -24.93 0.54
C LYS A 569 9.40 -25.69 0.96
N LYS A 570 8.35 -25.80 0.12
CA LYS A 570 7.21 -26.70 0.38
C LYS A 570 7.66 -28.17 0.25
N SER A 571 8.33 -28.66 1.29
CA SER A 571 9.10 -29.90 1.31
C SER A 571 8.27 -31.17 1.13
N ARG A 572 6.95 -31.07 1.36
CA ARG A 572 5.96 -32.14 1.20
C ARG A 572 5.31 -32.18 -0.19
N LEU A 573 5.50 -31.15 -1.00
CA LEU A 573 4.89 -31.03 -2.32
C LEU A 573 5.44 -32.12 -3.26
N THR A 574 4.54 -32.90 -3.87
CA THR A 574 4.88 -34.04 -4.74
C THR A 574 4.48 -33.82 -6.19
N THR A 575 3.38 -33.10 -6.43
CA THR A 575 2.80 -32.92 -7.76
C THR A 575 2.29 -31.50 -7.94
N VAL A 576 2.57 -30.93 -9.11
CA VAL A 576 2.11 -29.60 -9.51
C VAL A 576 1.43 -29.69 -10.88
N SER A 577 0.24 -29.12 -11.00
CA SER A 577 -0.45 -28.85 -12.26
C SER A 577 -0.61 -27.34 -12.43
N ILE A 578 -0.30 -26.83 -13.63
CA ILE A 578 -0.32 -25.41 -13.96
C ILE A 578 -1.22 -25.20 -15.18
N GLY A 579 -2.19 -24.30 -15.04
CA GLY A 579 -3.21 -23.96 -16.03
C GLY A 579 -2.65 -23.46 -17.36
N HIS A 580 -3.50 -23.45 -18.38
CA HIS A 580 -3.13 -23.09 -19.75
C HIS A 580 -2.94 -21.58 -19.97
N ASN A 581 -3.41 -20.72 -19.06
CA ASN A 581 -3.19 -19.27 -19.15
C ASN A 581 -1.84 -18.81 -18.59
N VAL A 582 -1.15 -19.65 -17.81
CA VAL A 582 0.10 -19.27 -17.15
C VAL A 582 1.23 -19.19 -18.18
N SER A 583 1.73 -17.98 -18.41
CA SER A 583 2.80 -17.65 -19.35
C SER A 583 4.18 -17.62 -18.69
N VAL A 584 4.28 -17.26 -17.41
CA VAL A 584 5.56 -17.09 -16.71
C VAL A 584 5.61 -17.90 -15.41
N ILE A 585 6.70 -18.65 -15.21
CA ILE A 585 7.05 -19.26 -13.91
C ILE A 585 8.21 -18.46 -13.29
N GLY A 586 7.95 -17.86 -12.14
CA GLY A 586 8.85 -16.96 -11.43
C GLY A 586 10.14 -17.60 -10.90
N LYS A 587 11.10 -16.74 -10.56
CA LYS A 587 12.40 -17.15 -9.99
C LYS A 587 12.17 -17.96 -8.72
N ASN A 588 12.86 -19.09 -8.58
CA ASN A 588 12.76 -19.96 -7.40
C ASN A 588 11.33 -20.41 -7.01
N ALA A 589 10.34 -20.35 -7.92
CA ALA A 589 8.93 -20.63 -7.61
C ALA A 589 8.72 -21.98 -6.87
N PHE A 590 9.49 -23.02 -7.21
CA PHE A 590 9.47 -24.33 -6.54
C PHE A 590 10.84 -24.70 -5.93
N TYR A 591 11.64 -23.70 -5.55
CA TYR A 591 12.98 -23.92 -4.98
C TYR A 591 12.92 -24.78 -3.72
N LYS A 592 13.78 -25.80 -3.64
CA LYS A 592 13.87 -26.75 -2.51
C LYS A 592 12.54 -27.48 -2.20
N CYS A 593 11.67 -27.67 -3.19
CA CYS A 593 10.55 -28.63 -3.10
C CYS A 593 11.06 -30.08 -3.19
N LYS A 594 11.72 -30.56 -2.13
CA LYS A 594 12.53 -31.80 -2.12
C LYS A 594 11.76 -33.08 -2.53
N LYS A 595 10.44 -33.11 -2.36
CA LYS A 595 9.59 -34.27 -2.73
C LYS A 595 8.88 -34.12 -4.09
N LEU A 596 9.09 -33.01 -4.81
CA LEU A 596 8.38 -32.74 -6.07
C LEU A 596 8.84 -33.69 -7.18
N LYS A 597 7.93 -34.59 -7.57
CA LYS A 597 8.14 -35.68 -8.55
C LYS A 597 7.65 -35.31 -9.95
N LYS A 598 6.52 -34.59 -10.04
CA LYS A 598 5.81 -34.36 -11.30
C LYS A 598 5.31 -32.93 -11.40
N VAL A 599 5.62 -32.28 -12.52
CA VAL A 599 5.09 -30.96 -12.88
C VAL A 599 4.44 -31.06 -14.25
N THR A 600 3.20 -30.61 -14.39
CA THR A 600 2.51 -30.51 -15.69
C THR A 600 2.19 -29.05 -15.95
N ILE A 601 2.73 -28.51 -17.04
CA ILE A 601 2.57 -27.10 -17.42
C ILE A 601 1.68 -27.01 -18.65
N GLY A 602 0.67 -26.13 -18.58
CA GLY A 602 -0.29 -25.87 -19.65
C GLY A 602 0.31 -25.26 -20.92
N THR A 603 -0.57 -24.82 -21.82
CA THR A 603 -0.20 -24.41 -23.18
C THR A 603 0.28 -22.96 -23.32
N GLY A 604 0.10 -22.13 -22.29
CA GLY A 604 0.42 -20.70 -22.31
C GLY A 604 1.88 -20.35 -22.03
N LEU A 605 2.69 -21.27 -21.49
CA LEU A 605 4.05 -20.99 -21.01
C LEU A 605 4.95 -20.36 -22.09
N THR A 606 5.49 -19.18 -21.83
CA THR A 606 6.48 -18.50 -22.68
C THR A 606 7.86 -18.42 -22.02
N GLN A 607 7.92 -18.44 -20.68
CA GLN A 607 9.15 -18.20 -19.93
C GLN A 607 9.29 -19.00 -18.63
N ILE A 608 10.49 -19.52 -18.37
CA ILE A 608 10.90 -20.12 -17.09
C ILE A 608 12.08 -19.31 -16.52
N ASN A 609 11.87 -18.67 -15.36
CA ASN A 609 12.87 -17.83 -14.69
C ASN A 609 13.89 -18.64 -13.86
N PRO A 610 15.02 -18.01 -13.46
CA PRO A 610 16.13 -18.73 -12.84
C PRO A 610 15.74 -19.52 -11.59
N GLY A 611 16.25 -20.75 -11.47
CA GLY A 611 16.10 -21.56 -10.26
C GLY A 611 14.67 -22.02 -9.96
N ALA A 612 13.71 -21.83 -10.87
CA ALA A 612 12.30 -22.20 -10.67
C ALA A 612 12.10 -23.62 -10.12
N PHE A 613 12.94 -24.58 -10.53
CA PHE A 613 12.92 -25.98 -10.08
C PHE A 613 14.23 -26.42 -9.41
N ARG A 614 15.01 -25.48 -8.85
CA ARG A 614 16.27 -25.82 -8.18
C ARG A 614 16.01 -26.64 -6.92
N GLY A 615 16.74 -27.75 -6.76
CA GLY A 615 16.63 -28.63 -5.57
C GLY A 615 15.30 -29.37 -5.42
N VAL A 616 14.61 -29.65 -6.54
CA VAL A 616 13.47 -30.60 -6.55
C VAL A 616 13.96 -32.05 -6.46
N LYS A 617 13.03 -33.02 -6.36
CA LYS A 617 13.40 -34.44 -6.21
C LYS A 617 14.24 -34.93 -7.40
N LYS A 618 15.27 -35.75 -7.12
CA LYS A 618 15.95 -36.56 -8.14
C LYS A 618 14.92 -37.37 -8.94
N GLY A 619 15.00 -37.30 -10.27
CA GLY A 619 14.08 -37.94 -11.20
C GLY A 619 12.81 -37.14 -11.49
N CYS A 620 12.70 -35.88 -11.03
CA CYS A 620 11.54 -35.04 -11.31
C CYS A 620 11.27 -34.96 -12.82
N THR A 621 9.99 -35.14 -13.19
CA THR A 621 9.51 -35.05 -14.56
C THR A 621 8.67 -33.80 -14.75
N ILE A 622 9.13 -32.91 -15.63
CA ILE A 622 8.42 -31.69 -16.04
C ILE A 622 7.84 -31.92 -17.43
N THR A 623 6.52 -31.85 -17.55
CA THR A 623 5.82 -31.95 -18.85
C THR A 623 5.36 -30.57 -19.28
N ILE A 624 5.87 -30.10 -20.41
CA ILE A 624 5.52 -28.80 -21.00
C ILE A 624 4.53 -29.05 -22.15
N LYS A 625 3.32 -28.52 -22.04
CA LYS A 625 2.31 -28.56 -23.12
C LYS A 625 2.38 -27.37 -24.08
N SER A 626 3.03 -26.29 -23.65
CA SER A 626 3.19 -25.08 -24.46
C SER A 626 3.94 -25.31 -25.75
N LEU A 627 3.51 -24.57 -26.78
CA LEU A 627 4.20 -24.38 -28.06
C LEU A 627 4.89 -23.02 -28.15
N LYS A 628 4.72 -22.19 -27.11
CA LYS A 628 5.10 -20.78 -27.07
C LYS A 628 6.31 -20.52 -26.17
N LEU A 629 6.98 -21.54 -25.62
CA LEU A 629 8.18 -21.36 -24.80
C LEU A 629 9.30 -20.71 -25.62
N LYS A 630 9.71 -19.52 -25.21
CA LYS A 630 10.75 -18.69 -25.86
C LYS A 630 12.01 -18.61 -25.00
N ARG A 631 11.86 -18.49 -23.67
CA ARG A 631 12.97 -18.17 -22.76
C ARG A 631 13.09 -19.16 -21.60
N VAL A 632 14.31 -19.65 -21.38
CA VAL A 632 14.72 -20.37 -20.16
C VAL A 632 15.96 -19.69 -19.65
N SER A 633 15.85 -18.96 -18.54
CA SER A 633 16.86 -17.98 -18.14
C SER A 633 18.12 -18.64 -17.55
N SER A 634 17.99 -19.80 -16.90
CA SER A 634 19.13 -20.54 -16.35
C SER A 634 18.92 -22.06 -16.37
N ARG A 635 19.88 -22.82 -15.85
CA ARG A 635 19.78 -24.28 -15.68
C ARG A 635 18.52 -24.63 -14.90
N ILE A 636 17.67 -25.49 -15.48
CA ILE A 636 16.41 -25.90 -14.85
C ILE A 636 16.60 -26.99 -13.78
N ASP A 637 17.69 -27.75 -13.88
CA ASP A 637 18.07 -28.88 -13.03
C ASP A 637 19.16 -28.53 -12.01
N GLN A 638 19.28 -27.27 -11.61
CA GLN A 638 20.25 -26.86 -10.59
C GLN A 638 20.08 -27.65 -9.29
N SER A 639 21.19 -28.25 -8.82
CA SER A 639 21.19 -29.12 -7.63
C SER A 639 20.27 -30.35 -7.75
N VAL A 640 20.04 -30.85 -8.98
CA VAL A 640 19.24 -32.05 -9.26
C VAL A 640 20.05 -32.98 -10.17
N SER A 641 20.39 -34.18 -9.70
CA SER A 641 21.27 -35.10 -10.43
C SER A 641 20.62 -35.80 -11.63
N ARG A 642 19.27 -35.85 -11.71
CA ARG A 642 18.51 -36.39 -12.86
C ARG A 642 17.18 -35.66 -13.00
N MET A 643 16.93 -35.00 -14.13
CA MET A 643 15.65 -34.35 -14.45
C MET A 643 15.20 -34.74 -15.85
N THR A 644 13.92 -35.05 -16.02
CA THR A 644 13.31 -35.30 -17.34
C THR A 644 12.37 -34.17 -17.71
N VAL A 645 12.56 -33.58 -18.89
CA VAL A 645 11.62 -32.61 -19.49
C VAL A 645 10.95 -33.25 -20.70
N ARG A 646 9.62 -33.39 -20.63
CA ARG A 646 8.77 -33.88 -21.72
C ARG A 646 8.21 -32.70 -22.49
N VAL A 647 8.44 -32.67 -23.81
CA VAL A 647 8.02 -31.57 -24.71
C VAL A 647 7.21 -32.10 -25.89
N PRO A 648 6.35 -31.28 -26.53
CA PRO A 648 5.53 -31.74 -27.65
C PRO A 648 6.40 -32.16 -28.84
N LYS A 649 6.07 -33.26 -29.52
CA LYS A 649 6.80 -33.75 -30.72
C LYS A 649 7.16 -32.63 -31.71
N ARG A 650 6.20 -31.76 -32.03
CA ARG A 650 6.34 -30.60 -32.95
C ARG A 650 7.31 -29.50 -32.49
N LYS A 651 7.67 -29.42 -31.21
CA LYS A 651 8.64 -28.44 -30.67
C LYS A 651 9.91 -29.10 -30.12
N TYR A 652 10.07 -30.41 -30.31
CA TYR A 652 11.17 -31.18 -29.74
C TYR A 652 12.54 -30.59 -30.08
N THR A 653 12.83 -30.36 -31.37
CA THR A 653 14.13 -29.83 -31.82
C THR A 653 14.42 -28.45 -31.23
N ALA A 654 13.45 -27.53 -31.32
CA ALA A 654 13.58 -26.17 -30.80
C ALA A 654 13.81 -26.14 -29.28
N TYR A 655 13.00 -26.89 -28.52
CA TYR A 655 13.11 -26.90 -27.06
C TYR A 655 14.32 -27.69 -26.57
N LYS A 656 14.74 -28.73 -27.30
CA LYS A 656 16.01 -29.41 -27.05
C LYS A 656 17.17 -28.43 -27.15
N LYS A 657 17.23 -27.63 -28.23
CA LYS A 657 18.26 -26.58 -28.41
C LYS A 657 18.21 -25.55 -27.28
N LEU A 658 17.02 -25.01 -26.98
CA LEU A 658 16.81 -24.00 -25.93
C LEU A 658 17.27 -24.48 -24.55
N LEU A 659 16.85 -25.68 -24.14
CA LEU A 659 17.19 -26.26 -22.84
C LEU A 659 18.66 -26.68 -22.76
N ARG A 660 19.22 -27.24 -23.84
CA ARG A 660 20.63 -27.67 -23.88
C ARG A 660 21.61 -26.51 -23.85
N LYS A 661 21.23 -25.33 -24.36
CA LYS A 661 22.01 -24.08 -24.18
C LYS A 661 22.23 -23.76 -22.71
N LYS A 662 21.32 -24.17 -21.82
CA LYS A 662 21.42 -23.92 -20.39
C LYS A 662 21.98 -25.11 -19.63
N SER A 663 21.52 -26.33 -19.90
CA SER A 663 21.96 -27.52 -19.15
C SER A 663 22.18 -28.75 -20.04
N LYS A 664 23.39 -29.34 -19.94
CA LYS A 664 23.77 -30.58 -20.62
C LYS A 664 23.24 -31.85 -19.95
N THR A 665 22.74 -31.75 -18.71
CA THR A 665 22.37 -32.91 -17.86
C THR A 665 20.88 -33.25 -17.90
N VAL A 666 20.03 -32.37 -18.45
CA VAL A 666 18.59 -32.59 -18.55
C VAL A 666 18.26 -33.65 -19.62
N ILE A 667 17.49 -34.66 -19.27
CA ILE A 667 16.93 -35.65 -20.20
C ILE A 667 15.72 -35.03 -20.89
N ILE A 668 15.73 -34.96 -22.22
CA ILE A 668 14.65 -34.32 -22.98
C ILE A 668 13.94 -35.39 -23.81
N LYS A 669 12.65 -35.62 -23.53
CA LYS A 669 11.82 -36.62 -24.22
C LYS A 669 10.71 -35.91 -25.00
N LYS A 670 10.41 -36.40 -26.20
CA LYS A 670 9.18 -36.03 -26.91
C LYS A 670 8.01 -36.87 -26.38
N TYR A 671 6.80 -36.33 -26.47
CA TYR A 671 5.55 -37.07 -26.32
C TYR A 671 4.58 -36.67 -27.43
#